data_AF-A0A212JQV1-F1
#
_entry.id   AF-A0A212JQV1-F1
#
_cell.length_a   1.000
_cell.length_b   1.000
_cell.length_c   1.000
_cell.angle_alpha   90.00
_cell.angle_beta   90.00
_cell.angle_gamma   90.00
#
_symmetry.space_group_name_H-M   'P 1'
#
loop_
_entity.id
_entity.type
_entity.pdbx_description
1 polymer ?
#
loop_
_entity_poly.entity_id
_entity_poly.type
_entity_poly.pdbx_seq_one_letter_code
_entity_poly.pdbx_strand_id
1 'polypeptide(L)'
;MTEIENSDPSATPSHAPNHVAGHAPDTAPYTVPDLAPGGGVLPPLTKASLNTLCDSGVISTVAWQRAVEFCGFRPDGKAWLAYWRQMFLLGGALFFLAGMICFIAWNWGAMTPFARMALTGALVAGSGLGAVLLGPDTRLGQVLLLACGIAIGPMLAVFGQTYQTGAELWELFRVWTALLVLLALAGRQAGLWFAAWISANIFAALWLGRSLSSPLDALGQFFMVPEWLVAIACAIACWEWMARRAATRLQQNLDDAPDNPQGQSKGQNESQSKNKAHAQAWLCSRWMPRLLFFDMVSRTTFFLIATIFDLYFRDGQMLWLSPNFVVGFALVVAGFSWWWYRTRQPDLFMLATLLAAGAAVLLSALAEAELFFSAGSMATFLLWGLLVTGVTAGLAKILLHLQRSMMTSPRQEAETVAFFPSILARATAGNNWQTLWAHLQAGAFVPLNQSLSDALGRLGEQPSPWYVRGMLAFGGWMAAVFFIVFFGFLLFESLGISSNEELTVFAASVPVLLMGRVLLARQQLFARHFGFALVIAGTVGLAIALCASIRPEGLACLALAGVLLVLGILMGNAGYAMLAAIVIGNSVALGIAFFYGYARNGFAASETGGAVELLSLWWALVCAGLACYCLREHRWRGTARGKVAEGWFYGFYASGLIFEMFTLAPAYSLASDMGLPGLATGYLGLAPALAVVALAFWLGKGAGRPARLLTMAGMPLVFALSWYLPGAGLALLGLTLARRMGSVVMQGFVLAYLFAYMVFYYYSLAVPFSQKSIYLMATGLGLLALALILRLWQAKTAAREAAHA
;
A
#
# COMPACT_ATOMS: atom_id res chain seq x y z
N MET A 1 67.22 44.63 8.00
CA MET A 1 66.24 44.10 7.03
C MET A 1 65.29 43.21 7.82
N THR A 2 64.13 43.62 8.31
CA THR A 2 63.30 44.84 8.30
C THR A 2 62.39 44.60 9.52
N GLU A 3 62.56 45.36 10.61
CA GLU A 3 61.61 46.41 11.07
C GLU A 3 60.19 45.88 11.40
N ILE A 4 59.47 46.20 12.48
CA ILE A 4 59.51 47.13 13.63
C ILE A 4 58.31 46.64 14.49
N GLU A 5 58.48 46.23 15.75
CA GLU A 5 58.36 47.04 17.00
C GLU A 5 56.93 47.14 17.58
N ASN A 6 56.79 46.63 18.82
CA ASN A 6 55.92 47.05 19.96
C ASN A 6 54.39 47.21 19.75
N SER A 7 53.50 46.92 20.70
CA SER A 7 53.56 46.90 22.17
C SER A 7 52.32 46.20 22.74
N ASP A 8 52.49 45.46 23.83
CA ASP A 8 51.45 45.14 24.85
C ASP A 8 50.75 46.44 25.36
N PRO A 9 49.52 46.44 25.95
CA PRO A 9 49.18 45.56 27.08
C PRO A 9 47.68 45.20 27.33
N SER A 10 47.49 44.24 28.24
CA SER A 10 46.42 44.14 29.26
C SER A 10 44.92 44.08 28.84
N ALA A 11 44.29 42.90 29.04
CA ALA A 11 43.17 42.67 29.96
C ALA A 11 42.47 41.31 29.71
N THR A 12 42.55 40.41 30.69
CA THR A 12 41.59 39.29 30.92
C THR A 12 40.27 39.81 31.52
N PRO A 13 39.17 39.03 31.68
CA PRO A 13 38.66 37.83 30.99
C PRO A 13 37.14 37.93 30.63
N SER A 14 36.60 36.84 30.06
CA SER A 14 35.16 36.48 29.99
C SER A 14 34.23 37.23 29.01
N HIS A 15 33.78 36.52 27.96
CA HIS A 15 32.39 36.54 27.51
C HIS A 15 32.14 35.36 26.55
N ALA A 16 31.09 34.59 26.83
CA ALA A 16 30.56 33.54 25.97
C ALA A 16 30.21 34.07 24.56
N PRO A 17 30.35 33.28 23.47
CA PRO A 17 29.65 33.58 22.25
C PRO A 17 28.34 32.79 22.19
N ASN A 18 27.27 33.51 22.55
CA ASN A 18 26.02 33.63 21.82
C ASN A 18 25.50 32.41 21.03
N HIS A 19 24.33 31.96 21.48
CA HIS A 19 23.20 31.56 20.65
C HIS A 19 23.29 32.03 19.19
N VAL A 20 23.52 31.08 18.28
CA VAL A 20 23.13 31.26 16.88
C VAL A 20 21.67 30.87 16.77
N ALA A 21 20.85 31.90 16.53
CA ALA A 21 19.43 31.84 16.29
C ALA A 21 19.09 30.99 15.06
N GLY A 22 17.86 30.49 15.06
CA GLY A 22 17.36 29.52 14.09
C GLY A 22 17.31 30.06 12.67
N HIS A 23 17.98 29.36 11.76
CA HIS A 23 17.54 29.25 10.38
C HIS A 23 16.90 27.88 10.19
N ALA A 24 15.60 27.90 9.87
CA ALA A 24 14.88 26.75 9.36
C ALA A 24 15.55 26.28 8.07
N PRO A 25 15.93 24.99 7.91
CA PRO A 25 16.39 24.50 6.64
C PRO A 25 15.17 24.10 5.80
N ASP A 26 14.52 25.09 5.18
CA ASP A 26 13.67 24.88 4.00
C ASP A 26 14.55 24.97 2.75
N THR A 27 15.50 24.03 2.60
CA THR A 27 16.27 23.86 1.37
C THR A 27 16.52 22.38 1.14
N ALA A 28 16.27 21.91 -0.08
CA ALA A 28 16.75 20.63 -0.55
C ALA A 28 18.09 20.84 -1.26
N PRO A 29 19.24 20.57 -0.61
CA PRO A 29 20.46 20.31 -1.36
C PRO A 29 20.36 18.89 -1.92
N TYR A 30 20.67 18.75 -3.21
CA TYR A 30 20.97 17.44 -3.80
C TYR A 30 22.10 16.82 -2.98
N THR A 31 21.85 15.64 -2.41
CA THR A 31 22.81 14.88 -1.63
C THR A 31 23.90 14.34 -2.55
N VAL A 32 25.14 14.79 -2.35
CA VAL A 32 26.32 14.14 -2.93
C VAL A 32 26.31 12.68 -2.47
N PRO A 33 26.53 11.68 -3.36
CA PRO A 33 26.52 10.28 -2.96
C PRO A 33 27.56 10.04 -1.87
N ASP A 34 27.10 9.50 -0.74
CA ASP A 34 27.95 9.09 0.37
C ASP A 34 28.88 7.95 -0.11
N LEU A 35 30.15 8.29 -0.31
CA LEU A 35 31.20 7.33 -0.61
C LEU A 35 31.73 6.75 0.71
N ALA A 36 31.83 5.43 0.80
CA ALA A 36 32.59 4.78 1.84
C ALA A 36 34.07 5.22 1.74
N PRO A 37 34.86 5.20 2.83
CA PRO A 37 36.30 5.48 2.81
C PRO A 37 37.17 4.49 1.98
N GLY A 38 36.59 3.79 1.00
CA GLY A 38 37.22 2.92 0.02
C GLY A 38 36.49 2.90 -1.34
N GLY A 39 35.70 3.92 -1.68
CA GLY A 39 35.11 4.10 -3.02
C GLY A 39 33.80 3.35 -3.30
N GLY A 40 33.23 2.65 -2.31
CA GLY A 40 31.92 1.99 -2.44
C GLY A 40 30.75 2.95 -2.21
N VAL A 41 29.69 2.86 -3.02
CA VAL A 41 28.44 3.62 -2.83
C VAL A 41 27.69 3.07 -1.62
N LEU A 42 27.40 3.92 -0.63
CA LEU A 42 26.66 3.55 0.58
C LEU A 42 25.16 3.34 0.24
N PRO A 43 24.45 2.40 0.90
CA PRO A 43 23.01 2.19 0.67
C PRO A 43 22.21 3.46 1.02
N PRO A 44 21.04 3.72 0.40
CA PRO A 44 20.24 4.90 0.76
C PRO A 44 19.77 4.81 2.22
N LEU A 45 19.89 5.93 2.95
CA LEU A 45 19.44 6.03 4.33
C LEU A 45 17.91 5.97 4.38
N THR A 46 17.37 4.84 4.84
CA THR A 46 15.92 4.63 5.00
C THR A 46 15.59 4.14 6.41
N LYS A 47 14.36 4.36 6.86
CA LYS A 47 13.90 3.75 8.12
C LYS A 47 14.06 2.22 8.09
N ALA A 48 13.82 1.60 6.94
CA ALA A 48 13.98 0.16 6.75
C ALA A 48 15.43 -0.31 6.94
N SER A 49 16.42 0.42 6.41
CA SER A 49 17.84 0.09 6.61
C SER A 49 18.28 0.26 8.06
N LEU A 50 17.78 1.28 8.77
CA LEU A 50 17.99 1.43 10.21
C LEU A 50 17.33 0.32 11.03
N ASN A 51 16.11 -0.08 10.66
CA ASN A 51 15.42 -1.20 11.30
C ASN A 51 16.23 -2.48 11.15
N THR A 52 16.78 -2.76 9.95
CA THR A 52 17.60 -3.95 9.74
C THR A 52 18.90 -3.94 10.51
N LEU A 53 19.54 -2.78 10.71
CA LEU A 53 20.72 -2.64 11.58
C LEU A 53 20.40 -2.98 13.03
N CYS A 54 19.24 -2.54 13.51
CA CYS A 54 18.78 -2.83 14.86
C CYS A 54 18.42 -4.32 15.01
N ASP A 55 17.67 -4.87 14.05
CA ASP A 55 17.22 -6.27 14.07
C ASP A 55 18.36 -7.28 13.83
N SER A 56 19.49 -6.84 13.25
CA SER A 56 20.72 -7.65 13.13
C SER A 56 21.64 -7.53 14.35
N GLY A 57 21.27 -6.72 15.34
CA GLY A 57 22.08 -6.49 16.55
C GLY A 57 23.34 -5.66 16.32
N VAL A 58 23.49 -5.02 15.14
CA VAL A 58 24.65 -4.17 14.82
C VAL A 58 24.60 -2.85 15.60
N ILE A 59 23.40 -2.34 15.85
CA ILE A 59 23.15 -1.16 16.70
C ILE A 59 22.19 -1.51 17.84
N SER A 60 22.35 -0.87 18.99
CA SER A 60 21.43 -1.04 20.13
C SER A 60 20.06 -0.42 19.84
N THR A 61 19.03 -0.88 20.56
CA THR A 61 17.66 -0.31 20.45
C THR A 61 17.60 1.16 20.84
N VAL A 62 18.51 1.62 21.71
CA VAL A 62 18.65 3.03 22.12
C VAL A 62 19.29 3.84 21.00
N ALA A 63 20.36 3.33 20.37
CA ALA A 63 21.00 3.96 19.22
C ALA A 63 20.03 4.09 18.03
N TRP A 64 19.21 3.06 17.79
CA TRP A 64 18.17 3.08 16.76
C TRP A 64 17.11 4.18 17.02
N GLN A 65 16.65 4.34 18.27
CA GLN A 65 15.68 5.39 18.61
C GLN A 65 16.23 6.79 18.29
N ARG A 66 17.48 7.05 18.69
CA ARG A 66 18.16 8.33 18.42
C ARG A 66 18.38 8.55 16.94
N ALA A 67 18.76 7.52 16.20
CA ALA A 67 18.93 7.60 14.75
C ALA A 67 17.61 7.94 14.03
N VAL A 68 16.51 7.29 14.40
CA VAL A 68 15.19 7.53 13.81
C VAL A 68 14.67 8.94 14.13
N GLU A 69 14.97 9.45 15.33
CA GLU A 69 14.65 10.83 15.73
C GLU A 69 15.50 11.86 14.98
N PHE A 70 16.82 11.66 14.92
CA PHE A 70 17.74 12.54 14.20
C PHE A 70 17.39 12.64 12.71
N CYS A 71 17.09 11.52 12.05
CA CYS A 71 16.69 11.47 10.64
C CYS A 71 15.27 12.00 10.36
N GLY A 72 14.49 12.37 11.39
CA GLY A 72 13.10 12.81 11.23
C GLY A 72 12.15 11.71 10.70
N PHE A 73 12.56 10.44 10.74
CA PHE A 73 11.71 9.32 10.30
C PHE A 73 10.50 9.11 11.21
N ARG A 74 10.53 9.66 12.43
CA ARG A 74 9.33 9.83 13.27
C ARG A 74 8.69 11.18 12.96
N PRO A 75 7.45 11.21 12.44
CA PRO A 75 6.77 12.47 12.18
C PRO A 75 6.50 13.23 13.48
N ASP A 76 6.97 14.47 13.53
CA ASP A 76 6.68 15.43 14.60
C ASP A 76 5.20 15.83 14.66
N GLY A 77 4.80 16.49 15.75
CA GLY A 77 3.42 16.99 15.92
C GLY A 77 2.96 17.90 14.77
N LYS A 78 3.83 18.79 14.27
CA LYS A 78 3.56 19.65 13.10
C LYS A 78 3.37 18.81 11.82
N ALA A 79 4.16 17.75 11.64
CA ALA A 79 4.08 16.85 10.48
C ALA A 79 2.82 15.96 10.51
N TRP A 80 2.33 15.58 11.69
CA TRP A 80 1.04 14.92 11.87
C TRP A 80 -0.14 15.85 11.57
N LEU A 81 -0.08 17.09 12.02
CA LEU A 81 -1.15 18.06 11.75
C LEU A 81 -1.29 18.34 10.25
N ALA A 82 -0.16 18.48 9.55
CA ALA A 82 -0.15 18.64 8.09
C ALA A 82 -0.72 17.41 7.36
N TYR A 83 -0.46 16.22 7.88
CA TYR A 83 -0.99 14.97 7.34
C TYR A 83 -2.50 14.86 7.51
N TRP A 84 -3.01 15.08 8.73
CA TRP A 84 -4.43 15.03 9.01
C TRP A 84 -5.21 16.04 8.18
N ARG A 85 -4.70 17.27 8.07
CA ARG A 85 -5.28 18.28 7.18
C ARG A 85 -5.39 17.78 5.73
N GLN A 86 -4.37 17.09 5.24
CA GLN A 86 -4.36 16.57 3.87
C GLN A 86 -5.32 15.39 3.69
N MET A 87 -5.42 14.50 4.67
CA MET A 87 -6.37 13.39 4.67
C MET A 87 -7.81 13.88 4.73
N PHE A 88 -8.10 14.86 5.58
CA PHE A 88 -9.43 15.46 5.68
C PHE A 88 -9.80 16.23 4.42
N LEU A 89 -8.83 16.92 3.81
CA LEU A 89 -9.08 17.63 2.56
C LEU A 89 -9.39 16.67 1.40
N LEU A 90 -8.51 15.69 1.16
CA LEU A 90 -8.67 14.75 0.05
C LEU A 90 -9.88 13.82 0.29
N GLY A 91 -9.97 13.21 1.47
CA GLY A 91 -11.09 12.34 1.84
C GLY A 91 -12.42 13.10 1.86
N GLY A 92 -12.43 14.34 2.36
CA GLY A 92 -13.62 15.19 2.38
C GLY A 92 -14.12 15.53 0.97
N ALA A 93 -13.21 15.87 0.05
CA ALA A 93 -13.56 16.10 -1.35
C ALA A 93 -14.10 14.84 -2.03
N LEU A 94 -13.44 13.69 -1.86
CA LEU A 94 -13.85 12.43 -2.48
C LEU A 94 -15.19 11.93 -1.92
N PHE A 95 -15.42 11.99 -0.60
CA PHE A 95 -16.70 11.62 0.00
C PHE A 95 -17.83 12.57 -0.40
N PHE A 96 -17.55 13.88 -0.47
CA PHE A 96 -18.54 14.84 -0.96
C PHE A 96 -18.97 14.53 -2.40
N LEU A 97 -18.01 14.26 -3.30
CA LEU A 97 -18.30 13.87 -4.69
C LEU A 97 -19.10 12.56 -4.75
N ALA A 98 -18.67 11.53 -4.03
CA ALA A 98 -19.38 10.26 -3.99
C ALA A 98 -20.83 10.43 -3.46
N GLY A 99 -21.01 11.25 -2.42
CA GLY A 99 -22.32 11.57 -1.87
C GLY A 99 -23.21 12.36 -2.82
N MET A 100 -22.62 13.28 -3.61
CA MET A 100 -23.32 14.00 -4.67
C MET A 100 -23.75 13.07 -5.81
N ILE A 101 -22.91 12.10 -6.19
CA ILE A 101 -23.27 11.09 -7.19
C ILE A 101 -24.48 10.26 -6.70
N CYS A 102 -24.44 9.79 -5.45
CA CYS A 102 -25.57 9.08 -4.84
C CYS A 102 -26.83 9.96 -4.75
N PHE A 103 -26.68 11.25 -4.46
CA PHE A 103 -27.79 12.21 -4.38
C PHE A 103 -28.52 12.31 -5.73
N ILE A 104 -27.76 12.47 -6.81
CA ILE A 104 -28.29 12.56 -8.18
C ILE A 104 -28.97 11.24 -8.56
N ALA A 105 -28.33 10.11 -8.26
CA ALA A 105 -28.88 8.79 -8.56
C ALA A 105 -30.24 8.55 -7.87
N TRP A 106 -30.35 8.91 -6.58
CA TRP A 106 -31.60 8.75 -5.83
C TRP A 106 -32.70 9.69 -6.32
N ASN A 107 -32.38 10.96 -6.56
CA ASN A 107 -33.38 11.97 -6.94
C ASN A 107 -33.64 12.03 -8.44
N TRP A 108 -33.06 11.11 -9.22
CA TRP A 108 -33.12 11.12 -10.68
C TRP A 108 -34.54 11.30 -11.21
N GLY A 109 -35.48 10.48 -10.74
CA GLY A 109 -36.88 10.52 -11.18
C GLY A 109 -37.62 11.83 -10.85
N ALA A 110 -37.21 12.54 -9.79
CA ALA A 110 -37.86 13.77 -9.35
C ALA A 110 -37.25 15.05 -9.97
N MET A 111 -36.02 14.98 -10.50
CA MET A 111 -35.33 16.13 -11.07
C MET A 111 -35.68 16.34 -12.54
N THR A 112 -35.91 17.60 -12.93
CA THR A 112 -36.02 17.97 -14.34
C THR A 112 -34.69 17.77 -15.08
N PRO A 113 -34.71 17.51 -16.40
CA PRO A 113 -33.50 17.46 -17.24
C PRO A 113 -32.51 18.59 -16.99
N PHE A 114 -33.03 19.83 -16.93
CA PHE A 114 -32.22 21.02 -16.66
C PHE A 114 -31.59 20.99 -15.26
N ALA A 115 -32.33 20.59 -14.23
CA ALA A 115 -31.81 20.53 -12.87
C ALA A 115 -30.64 19.53 -12.74
N ARG A 116 -30.75 18.36 -13.40
CA ARG A 116 -29.66 17.36 -13.41
C ARG A 116 -28.39 17.90 -14.05
N MET A 117 -28.52 18.59 -15.18
CA MET A 117 -27.40 19.21 -15.90
C MET A 117 -26.81 20.40 -15.12
N ALA A 118 -27.67 21.28 -14.59
CA ALA A 118 -27.24 22.43 -13.82
C ALA A 118 -26.47 22.02 -12.55
N LEU A 119 -26.91 20.97 -11.86
CA LEU A 119 -26.25 20.48 -10.65
C LEU A 119 -24.86 19.90 -10.92
N THR A 120 -24.75 19.02 -11.93
CA THR A 120 -23.46 18.43 -12.33
C THR A 120 -22.53 19.46 -12.95
N GLY A 121 -23.05 20.35 -13.80
CA GLY A 121 -22.31 21.46 -14.37
C GLY A 121 -21.80 22.44 -13.32
N ALA A 122 -22.61 22.79 -12.32
CA ALA A 122 -22.18 23.66 -11.21
C ALA A 122 -21.07 23.01 -10.37
N LEU A 123 -21.11 21.69 -10.17
CA LEU A 123 -20.06 20.96 -9.47
C LEU A 123 -18.72 21.02 -10.23
N VAL A 124 -18.75 20.76 -11.54
CA VAL A 124 -17.56 20.84 -12.41
C VAL A 124 -17.04 22.28 -12.51
N ALA A 125 -17.91 23.24 -12.80
CA ALA A 125 -17.53 24.65 -12.91
C ALA A 125 -17.00 25.20 -11.58
N GLY A 126 -17.66 24.91 -10.46
CA GLY A 126 -17.25 25.39 -9.13
C GLY A 126 -15.92 24.80 -8.68
N SER A 127 -15.69 23.51 -8.89
CA SER A 127 -14.40 22.87 -8.56
C SER A 127 -13.28 23.32 -9.51
N GLY A 128 -13.57 23.47 -10.80
CA GLY A 128 -12.62 24.01 -11.79
C GLY A 128 -12.22 25.46 -11.53
N LEU A 129 -13.19 26.36 -11.35
CA LEU A 129 -12.96 27.76 -11.00
C LEU A 129 -12.20 27.87 -9.67
N GLY A 130 -12.60 27.10 -8.66
CA GLY A 130 -11.90 27.06 -7.38
C GLY A 130 -10.45 26.61 -7.51
N ALA A 131 -10.15 25.64 -8.39
CA ALA A 131 -8.79 25.19 -8.65
C ALA A 131 -7.92 26.27 -9.30
N VAL A 132 -8.49 27.04 -10.23
CA VAL A 132 -7.79 28.16 -10.89
C VAL A 132 -7.57 29.32 -9.91
N LEU A 133 -8.61 29.73 -9.17
CA LEU A 133 -8.55 30.85 -8.22
C LEU A 133 -7.57 30.59 -7.06
N LEU A 134 -7.50 29.36 -6.57
CA LEU A 134 -6.57 28.97 -5.50
C LEU A 134 -5.17 28.62 -6.02
N GLY A 135 -4.97 28.58 -7.34
CA GLY A 135 -3.74 28.18 -8.00
C GLY A 135 -3.57 26.65 -8.05
N PRO A 136 -3.35 26.06 -9.25
CA PRO A 136 -3.23 24.60 -9.43
C PRO A 136 -1.97 24.01 -8.77
N ASP A 137 -0.98 24.84 -8.43
CA ASP A 137 0.21 24.40 -7.71
C ASP A 137 -0.02 24.27 -6.19
N THR A 138 -1.11 24.84 -5.67
CA THR A 138 -1.47 24.68 -4.26
C THR A 138 -2.14 23.33 -4.01
N ARG A 139 -1.97 22.76 -2.82
CA ARG A 139 -2.62 21.48 -2.46
C ARG A 139 -4.14 21.52 -2.57
N LEU A 140 -4.75 22.68 -2.29
CA LEU A 140 -6.20 22.86 -2.43
C LEU A 140 -6.59 22.91 -3.90
N GLY A 141 -5.85 23.66 -4.71
CA GLY A 141 -6.05 23.68 -6.16
C GLY A 141 -5.94 22.29 -6.77
N GLN A 142 -4.92 21.51 -6.40
CA GLN A 142 -4.74 20.12 -6.84
C GLN A 142 -5.93 19.22 -6.48
N VAL A 143 -6.42 19.28 -5.23
CA VAL A 143 -7.58 18.49 -4.80
C VAL A 143 -8.86 18.92 -5.52
N LEU A 144 -9.09 20.22 -5.71
CA LEU A 144 -10.24 20.72 -6.45
C LEU A 144 -10.17 20.38 -7.94
N LEU A 145 -8.97 20.38 -8.52
CA LEU A 145 -8.74 19.97 -9.90
C LEU A 145 -8.98 18.47 -10.08
N LEU A 146 -8.56 17.66 -9.10
CA LEU A 146 -8.88 16.22 -9.06
C LEU A 146 -10.39 16.01 -8.96
N ALA A 147 -11.06 16.77 -8.08
CA ALA A 147 -12.50 16.73 -7.91
C ALA A 147 -13.24 17.10 -9.19
N CYS A 148 -12.78 18.14 -9.90
CA CYS A 148 -13.29 18.54 -11.20
C CYS A 148 -13.15 17.42 -12.24
N GLY A 149 -11.95 16.83 -12.37
CA GLY A 149 -11.70 15.73 -13.28
C GLY A 149 -12.60 14.52 -13.03
N ILE A 150 -12.83 14.16 -11.76
CA ILE A 150 -13.74 13.07 -11.39
C ILE A 150 -15.20 13.44 -11.67
N ALA A 151 -15.63 14.67 -11.35
CA ALA A 151 -17.00 15.16 -11.52
C ALA A 151 -17.44 15.27 -13.00
N ILE A 152 -16.50 15.41 -13.93
CA ILE A 152 -16.78 15.38 -15.39
C ILE A 152 -17.44 14.06 -15.80
N GLY A 153 -17.05 12.92 -15.22
CA GLY A 153 -17.63 11.61 -15.56
C GLY A 153 -19.14 11.55 -15.32
N PRO A 154 -19.62 11.80 -14.09
CA PRO A 154 -21.05 11.94 -13.79
C PRO A 154 -21.75 12.98 -14.67
N MET A 155 -21.14 14.14 -14.94
CA MET A 155 -21.74 15.15 -15.83
C MET A 155 -21.98 14.60 -17.25
N LEU A 156 -21.00 13.89 -17.82
CA LEU A 156 -21.16 13.25 -19.13
C LEU A 156 -22.22 12.14 -19.09
N ALA A 157 -22.31 11.38 -18.00
CA ALA A 157 -23.33 10.35 -17.82
C ALA A 157 -24.74 10.95 -17.77
N VAL A 158 -24.92 12.05 -17.03
CA VAL A 158 -26.18 12.78 -17.00
C VAL A 158 -26.53 13.34 -18.38
N PHE A 159 -25.55 13.88 -19.12
CA PHE A 159 -25.75 14.39 -20.47
C PHE A 159 -26.27 13.30 -21.42
N GLY A 160 -25.58 12.15 -21.49
CA GLY A 160 -25.96 11.05 -22.38
C GLY A 160 -27.33 10.48 -22.06
N GLN A 161 -27.65 10.29 -20.77
CA GLN A 161 -28.94 9.74 -20.33
C GLN A 161 -30.11 10.73 -20.50
N THR A 162 -29.88 12.03 -20.29
CA THR A 162 -30.94 13.04 -20.31
C THR A 162 -31.32 13.43 -21.74
N TYR A 163 -30.33 13.58 -22.62
CA TYR A 163 -30.56 14.00 -24.01
C TYR A 163 -30.62 12.82 -24.98
N GLN A 164 -30.54 11.58 -24.48
CA GLN A 164 -30.62 10.34 -25.27
C GLN A 164 -29.78 10.42 -26.54
N THR A 165 -28.51 10.80 -26.39
CA THR A 165 -27.63 11.10 -27.53
C THR A 165 -27.32 9.89 -28.41
N GLY A 166 -27.84 8.70 -28.08
CA GLY A 166 -27.47 7.43 -28.69
C GLY A 166 -26.01 7.05 -28.45
N ALA A 167 -25.29 7.79 -27.60
CA ALA A 167 -23.87 7.59 -27.36
C ALA A 167 -23.68 6.34 -26.49
N GLU A 168 -22.90 5.41 -27.00
CA GLU A 168 -22.52 4.19 -26.30
C GLU A 168 -21.64 4.51 -25.08
N LEU A 169 -21.64 3.61 -24.09
CA LEU A 169 -20.92 3.81 -22.84
C LEU A 169 -19.42 4.07 -23.04
N TRP A 170 -18.81 3.42 -24.05
CA TRP A 170 -17.40 3.62 -24.39
C TRP A 170 -17.10 5.03 -24.91
N GLU A 171 -18.04 5.68 -25.61
CA GLU A 171 -17.83 7.04 -26.14
C GLU A 171 -17.71 8.06 -25.02
N LEU A 172 -18.52 7.89 -23.97
CA LEU A 172 -18.45 8.68 -22.75
C LEU A 172 -17.08 8.55 -22.08
N PHE A 173 -16.60 7.31 -21.88
CA PHE A 173 -15.31 7.07 -21.26
C PHE A 173 -14.13 7.53 -22.13
N ARG A 174 -14.25 7.50 -23.46
CA ARG A 174 -13.28 8.09 -24.39
C ARG A 174 -13.13 9.60 -24.15
N VAL A 175 -14.25 10.33 -24.16
CA VAL A 175 -14.24 11.79 -23.94
C VAL A 175 -13.75 12.11 -22.53
N TRP A 176 -14.21 11.37 -21.52
CA TRP A 176 -13.77 11.57 -20.15
C TRP A 176 -12.26 11.34 -19.97
N THR A 177 -11.73 10.29 -20.57
CA THR A 177 -10.28 9.99 -20.57
C THR A 177 -9.49 11.13 -21.19
N ALA A 178 -9.91 11.64 -22.36
CA ALA A 178 -9.24 12.76 -23.02
C ALA A 178 -9.22 14.01 -22.12
N LEU A 179 -10.36 14.35 -21.51
CA LEU A 179 -10.46 15.48 -20.58
C LEU A 179 -9.58 15.28 -19.33
N LEU A 180 -9.54 14.07 -18.77
CA LEU A 180 -8.66 13.73 -17.65
C LEU A 180 -7.18 13.86 -18.01
N VAL A 181 -6.76 13.43 -19.20
CA VAL A 181 -5.37 13.58 -19.67
C VAL A 181 -5.01 15.06 -19.83
N LEU A 182 -5.88 15.87 -20.44
CA LEU A 182 -5.66 17.32 -20.56
C LEU A 182 -5.53 17.98 -19.19
N LEU A 183 -6.41 17.61 -18.25
CA LEU A 183 -6.37 18.12 -16.90
C LEU A 183 -5.15 17.62 -16.12
N ALA A 184 -4.69 16.38 -16.36
CA ALA A 184 -3.49 15.81 -15.75
C ALA A 184 -2.23 16.53 -16.23
N LEU A 185 -2.17 16.90 -17.51
CA LEU A 185 -1.10 17.72 -18.08
C LEU A 185 -1.12 19.14 -17.48
N ALA A 186 -2.29 19.77 -17.39
CA ALA A 186 -2.44 21.12 -16.84
C ALA A 186 -2.14 21.17 -15.34
N GLY A 187 -2.66 20.18 -14.59
CA GLY A 187 -2.57 20.08 -13.13
C GLY A 187 -1.28 19.46 -12.61
N ARG A 188 -0.49 18.82 -13.47
CA ARG A 188 0.83 18.25 -13.14
C ARG A 188 0.79 17.32 -11.92
N GLN A 189 -0.31 16.60 -11.75
CA GLN A 189 -0.56 15.80 -10.56
C GLN A 189 -0.79 14.32 -10.88
N ALA A 190 -0.20 13.44 -10.07
CA ALA A 190 -0.31 11.99 -10.24
C ALA A 190 -1.75 11.47 -10.08
N GLY A 191 -2.57 12.11 -9.23
CA GLY A 191 -3.96 11.69 -9.00
C GLY A 191 -4.82 11.73 -10.27
N LEU A 192 -4.64 12.75 -11.11
CA LEU A 192 -5.36 12.84 -12.39
C LEU A 192 -4.82 11.85 -13.43
N TRP A 193 -3.51 11.60 -13.46
CA TRP A 193 -2.95 10.54 -14.31
C TRP A 193 -3.45 9.15 -13.92
N PHE A 194 -3.59 8.88 -12.62
CA PHE A 194 -4.16 7.63 -12.13
C PHE A 194 -5.64 7.51 -12.49
N ALA A 195 -6.43 8.58 -12.32
CA ALA A 195 -7.83 8.62 -12.77
C ALA A 195 -7.95 8.43 -14.28
N ALA A 196 -7.08 9.06 -15.07
CA ALA A 196 -7.02 8.91 -16.52
C ALA A 196 -6.68 7.47 -16.92
N TRP A 197 -5.74 6.81 -16.23
CA TRP A 197 -5.40 5.41 -16.46
C TRP A 197 -6.57 4.48 -16.15
N ILE A 198 -7.28 4.66 -15.02
CA ILE A 198 -8.48 3.85 -14.74
C ILE A 198 -9.56 4.07 -15.81
N SER A 199 -9.84 5.33 -16.15
CA SER A 199 -10.86 5.69 -17.16
C SER A 199 -10.51 5.14 -18.54
N ALA A 200 -9.24 5.21 -18.95
CA ALA A 200 -8.74 4.68 -20.23
C ALA A 200 -8.94 3.17 -20.32
N ASN A 201 -8.78 2.45 -19.21
CA ASN A 201 -8.97 1.02 -19.16
C ASN A 201 -10.43 0.60 -19.25
N ILE A 202 -11.32 1.33 -18.57
CA ILE A 202 -12.76 1.13 -18.70
C ILE A 202 -13.20 1.45 -20.15
N PHE A 203 -12.71 2.55 -20.72
CA PHE A 203 -12.92 2.90 -22.13
C PHE A 203 -12.50 1.74 -23.05
N ALA A 204 -11.28 1.24 -22.91
CA ALA A 204 -10.76 0.16 -23.74
C ALA A 204 -11.62 -1.10 -23.66
N ALA A 205 -11.94 -1.54 -22.43
CA ALA A 205 -12.75 -2.73 -22.20
C ALA A 205 -14.17 -2.60 -22.78
N LEU A 206 -14.81 -1.44 -22.63
CA LEU A 206 -16.15 -1.18 -23.20
C LEU A 206 -16.12 -1.08 -24.73
N TRP A 207 -15.11 -0.39 -25.29
CA TRP A 207 -14.99 -0.18 -26.74
C TRP A 207 -14.78 -1.49 -27.49
N LEU A 208 -14.06 -2.44 -26.89
CA LEU A 208 -13.77 -3.75 -27.47
C LEU A 208 -14.94 -4.74 -27.39
N GLY A 209 -16.09 -4.32 -26.86
CA GLY A 209 -17.39 -4.87 -27.30
C GLY A 209 -17.69 -6.31 -26.87
N ARG A 210 -17.39 -6.68 -25.62
CA ARG A 210 -17.74 -8.01 -25.04
C ARG A 210 -19.08 -8.03 -24.30
N SER A 211 -20.11 -7.39 -24.86
CA SER A 211 -21.46 -7.32 -24.25
C SER A 211 -21.47 -6.91 -22.76
N LEU A 212 -20.54 -6.03 -22.37
CA LEU A 212 -20.44 -5.59 -20.98
C LEU A 212 -21.59 -4.63 -20.67
N SER A 213 -22.41 -5.00 -19.69
CA SER A 213 -23.60 -4.24 -19.30
C SER A 213 -23.27 -3.08 -18.34
N SER A 214 -22.08 -3.08 -17.71
CA SER A 214 -21.70 -2.04 -16.77
C SER A 214 -20.20 -1.64 -16.81
N PRO A 215 -19.87 -0.41 -16.36
CA PRO A 215 -18.47 0.03 -16.18
C PRO A 215 -17.68 -0.80 -15.17
N LEU A 216 -18.37 -1.45 -14.21
CA LEU A 216 -17.71 -2.33 -13.26
C LEU A 216 -17.31 -3.67 -13.87
N ASP A 217 -18.14 -4.23 -14.75
CA ASP A 217 -17.76 -5.45 -15.48
C ASP A 217 -16.55 -5.17 -16.37
N ALA A 218 -16.51 -3.98 -16.98
CA ALA A 218 -15.33 -3.48 -17.70
C ALA A 218 -14.10 -3.34 -16.78
N LEU A 219 -14.28 -2.86 -15.54
CA LEU A 219 -13.21 -2.81 -14.53
C LEU A 219 -12.82 -4.21 -14.03
N GLY A 220 -13.73 -5.19 -14.02
CA GLY A 220 -13.42 -6.58 -13.71
C GLY A 220 -12.59 -7.26 -14.81
N GLN A 221 -12.82 -6.88 -16.07
CA GLN A 221 -12.05 -7.36 -17.22
C GLN A 221 -10.70 -6.65 -17.42
N PHE A 222 -10.26 -5.85 -16.46
CA PHE A 222 -9.03 -5.04 -16.53
C PHE A 222 -7.84 -5.82 -17.10
N PHE A 223 -7.52 -7.00 -16.56
CA PHE A 223 -6.35 -7.77 -17.01
C PHE A 223 -6.62 -8.70 -18.20
N MET A 224 -7.85 -8.75 -18.71
CA MET A 224 -8.30 -9.77 -19.67
C MET A 224 -8.37 -9.26 -21.13
N VAL A 225 -8.03 -7.99 -21.36
CA VAL A 225 -8.14 -7.29 -22.64
C VAL A 225 -6.74 -7.02 -23.22
N PRO A 226 -6.20 -7.89 -24.09
CA PRO A 226 -4.85 -7.78 -24.69
C PRO A 226 -4.75 -6.75 -25.83
N GLU A 227 -5.87 -6.30 -26.39
CA GLU A 227 -5.90 -5.47 -27.60
C GLU A 227 -5.27 -4.08 -27.40
N TRP A 228 -5.16 -3.65 -26.13
CA TRP A 228 -4.54 -2.39 -25.74
C TRP A 228 -3.04 -2.48 -25.47
N LEU A 229 -2.42 -3.66 -25.58
CA LEU A 229 -1.00 -3.88 -25.25
C LEU A 229 -0.04 -2.96 -26.00
N VAL A 230 -0.27 -2.76 -27.30
CA VAL A 230 0.57 -1.86 -28.13
C VAL A 230 0.44 -0.41 -27.66
N ALA A 231 -0.76 0.04 -27.31
CA ALA A 231 -1.00 1.38 -26.82
C ALA A 231 -0.32 1.60 -25.44
N ILE A 232 -0.34 0.61 -24.55
CA ILE A 232 0.40 0.68 -23.27
C ILE A 232 1.91 0.74 -23.53
N ALA A 233 2.45 -0.10 -24.41
CA ALA A 233 3.88 -0.07 -24.75
C ALA A 233 4.31 1.29 -25.33
N CYS A 234 3.51 1.86 -26.24
CA CYS A 234 3.72 3.21 -26.77
C CYS A 234 3.65 4.26 -25.65
N ALA A 235 2.71 4.15 -24.72
CA ALA A 235 2.60 5.07 -23.59
C ALA A 235 3.85 5.01 -22.68
N ILE A 236 4.38 3.82 -22.41
CA ILE A 236 5.63 3.65 -21.65
C ILE A 236 6.80 4.30 -22.40
N ALA A 237 6.94 4.02 -23.70
CA ALA A 237 8.00 4.59 -24.53
C ALA A 237 7.94 6.13 -24.57
N CYS A 238 6.74 6.68 -24.78
CA CYS A 238 6.50 8.13 -24.73
C CYS A 238 6.86 8.71 -23.36
N TRP A 239 6.47 8.06 -22.26
CA TRP A 239 6.78 8.53 -20.92
C TRP A 239 8.28 8.52 -20.63
N GLU A 240 8.96 7.41 -20.93
CA GLU A 240 10.41 7.28 -20.75
C GLU A 240 11.19 8.32 -21.59
N TRP A 241 10.73 8.57 -22.81
CA TRP A 241 11.30 9.62 -23.66
C TRP A 241 11.09 11.03 -23.07
N MET A 242 9.87 11.34 -22.63
CA MET A 242 9.54 12.62 -22.00
C MET A 242 10.31 12.83 -20.69
N ALA A 243 10.40 11.81 -19.84
CA ALA A 243 11.13 11.85 -18.57
C ALA A 243 12.62 12.09 -18.77
N ARG A 244 13.24 11.42 -19.75
CA ARG A 244 14.66 11.65 -20.11
C ARG A 244 14.88 13.08 -20.59
N ARG A 245 14.04 13.56 -21.49
CA ARG A 245 14.15 14.93 -22.03
C ARG A 245 13.95 15.99 -20.94
N ALA A 246 13.09 15.73 -19.96
CA ALA A 246 12.92 16.58 -18.79
C ALA A 246 14.16 16.55 -17.89
N ALA A 247 14.70 15.36 -17.61
CA ALA A 247 15.91 15.20 -16.79
C ALA A 247 17.13 15.89 -17.40
N THR A 248 17.36 15.76 -18.71
CA THR A 248 18.47 16.44 -19.40
C THR A 248 18.34 17.95 -19.36
N ARG A 249 17.12 18.48 -19.53
CA ARG A 249 16.86 19.93 -19.42
C ARG A 249 17.07 20.44 -18.00
N LEU A 250 16.72 19.63 -17.00
CA LEU A 250 16.91 19.98 -15.60
C LEU A 250 18.41 20.05 -15.26
N GLN A 251 19.20 19.11 -15.76
CA GLN A 251 20.65 19.11 -15.61
C GLN A 251 21.30 20.33 -16.30
N GLN A 252 20.92 20.62 -17.55
CA GLN A 252 21.42 21.80 -18.28
C GLN A 252 21.14 23.11 -17.53
N ASN A 253 19.92 23.29 -17.02
CA ASN A 253 19.57 24.49 -16.25
C ASN A 253 20.34 24.61 -14.91
N LEU A 254 20.85 23.50 -14.37
CA LEU A 254 21.67 23.49 -13.16
C LEU A 254 23.13 23.83 -13.51
N ASP A 255 23.64 23.31 -14.62
CA ASP A 255 25.01 23.57 -15.10
C ASP A 255 25.17 25.03 -15.60
N ASP A 256 24.10 25.65 -16.12
CA ASP A 256 24.07 27.05 -16.57
C ASP A 256 23.86 28.08 -15.42
N ALA A 257 23.79 27.65 -14.16
CA ALA A 257 23.65 28.56 -13.02
C ALA A 257 24.98 29.31 -12.74
N PRO A 258 25.00 30.67 -12.76
CA PRO A 258 26.26 31.41 -12.67
C PRO A 258 26.87 31.37 -11.25
N ASP A 259 28.16 31.01 -11.16
CA ASP A 259 29.01 30.96 -9.96
C ASP A 259 29.37 32.33 -9.33
N ASN A 260 28.63 33.41 -9.62
CA ASN A 260 29.08 34.77 -9.30
C ASN A 260 28.50 35.32 -7.95
N PRO A 261 29.34 35.81 -7.00
CA PRO A 261 28.89 36.28 -5.68
C PRO A 261 28.49 37.77 -5.65
N GLN A 262 27.55 38.21 -6.48
CA GLN A 262 26.96 39.56 -6.36
C GLN A 262 25.44 39.53 -6.17
N GLY A 263 24.99 40.03 -5.02
CA GLY A 263 23.72 39.69 -4.39
C GLY A 263 22.57 40.66 -4.60
N GLN A 264 22.13 40.97 -5.82
CA GLN A 264 20.97 41.86 -6.00
C GLN A 264 19.84 41.38 -6.94
N SER A 265 19.94 40.20 -7.58
CA SER A 265 18.79 39.58 -8.30
C SER A 265 18.46 38.12 -7.90
N LYS A 266 19.18 37.56 -6.92
CA LYS A 266 19.16 36.13 -6.54
C LYS A 266 17.78 35.58 -6.16
N GLY A 267 16.94 36.37 -5.47
CA GLY A 267 15.69 35.86 -4.89
C GLY A 267 14.60 35.46 -5.91
N GLN A 268 14.47 36.18 -7.03
CA GLN A 268 13.43 35.90 -8.03
C GLN A 268 13.85 34.82 -9.04
N ASN A 269 15.11 34.84 -9.50
CA ASN A 269 15.61 33.83 -10.44
C ASN A 269 15.77 32.45 -9.78
N GLU A 270 16.20 32.38 -8.52
CA GLU A 270 16.25 31.11 -7.80
C GLU A 270 14.85 30.53 -7.54
N SER A 271 13.88 31.35 -7.14
CA SER A 271 12.51 30.86 -6.89
C SER A 271 11.82 30.40 -8.18
N GLN A 272 12.07 31.07 -9.30
CA GLN A 272 11.52 30.69 -10.60
C GLN A 272 12.20 29.43 -11.18
N SER A 273 13.51 29.27 -10.99
CA SER A 273 14.24 28.03 -11.31
C SER A 273 13.78 26.85 -10.43
N LYS A 274 13.65 27.06 -9.12
CA LYS A 274 13.12 26.08 -8.14
C LYS A 274 11.70 25.65 -8.49
N ASN A 275 10.83 26.58 -8.89
CA ASN A 275 9.48 26.25 -9.34
C ASN A 275 9.49 25.41 -10.63
N LYS A 276 10.32 25.74 -11.63
CA LYS A 276 10.44 24.92 -12.86
C LYS A 276 10.97 23.51 -12.56
N ALA A 277 11.95 23.39 -11.66
CA ALA A 277 12.54 22.12 -11.25
C ALA A 277 11.54 21.23 -10.51
N HIS A 278 10.82 21.78 -9.52
CA HIS A 278 9.73 21.07 -8.84
C HIS A 278 8.62 20.67 -9.80
N ALA A 279 8.30 21.53 -10.75
CA ALA A 279 7.25 21.26 -11.71
C ALA A 279 7.64 20.13 -12.68
N GLN A 280 8.93 19.87 -12.95
CA GLN A 280 9.37 18.74 -13.78
C GLN A 280 9.59 17.44 -12.99
N ALA A 281 9.75 17.54 -11.66
CA ALA A 281 10.02 16.39 -10.79
C ALA A 281 8.92 15.30 -10.81
N TRP A 282 7.65 15.66 -11.03
CA TRP A 282 6.56 14.66 -11.10
C TRP A 282 6.67 13.76 -12.34
N LEU A 283 7.20 14.27 -13.47
CA LEU A 283 7.35 13.52 -14.71
C LEU A 283 8.55 12.55 -14.64
N CYS A 284 9.61 12.96 -13.95
CA CYS A 284 10.79 12.13 -13.69
C CYS A 284 10.53 11.01 -12.67
N SER A 285 9.39 11.03 -11.97
CA SER A 285 9.03 10.00 -11.01
C SER A 285 8.66 8.68 -11.72
N ARG A 286 9.19 7.55 -11.21
CA ARG A 286 9.07 6.24 -11.87
C ARG A 286 7.75 5.50 -11.62
N TRP A 287 6.77 6.09 -10.93
CA TRP A 287 5.56 5.36 -10.55
C TRP A 287 4.68 5.03 -11.74
N MET A 288 4.53 5.94 -12.70
CA MET A 288 3.67 5.74 -13.87
C MET A 288 4.25 4.67 -14.82
N PRO A 289 5.56 4.70 -15.19
CA PRO A 289 6.16 3.60 -15.95
C PRO A 289 6.05 2.25 -15.25
N ARG A 290 6.25 2.20 -13.92
CA ARG A 290 6.10 0.95 -13.14
C ARG A 290 4.66 0.43 -13.16
N LEU A 291 3.66 1.32 -13.04
CA LEU A 291 2.24 0.96 -13.11
C LEU A 291 1.87 0.43 -14.50
N LEU A 292 2.22 1.17 -15.56
CA LEU A 292 1.93 0.79 -16.94
C LEU A 292 2.64 -0.52 -17.34
N PHE A 293 3.89 -0.70 -16.93
CA PHE A 293 4.64 -1.92 -17.21
C PHE A 293 4.03 -3.12 -16.49
N PHE A 294 3.65 -2.97 -15.22
CA PHE A 294 2.95 -4.01 -14.47
C PHE A 294 1.62 -4.39 -15.13
N ASP A 295 0.84 -3.40 -15.58
CA ASP A 295 -0.42 -3.60 -16.31
C ASP A 295 -0.20 -4.39 -17.62
N MET A 296 0.75 -3.96 -18.44
CA MET A 296 1.10 -4.62 -19.72
C MET A 296 1.55 -6.07 -19.52
N VAL A 297 2.47 -6.31 -18.58
CA VAL A 297 3.00 -7.65 -18.29
C VAL A 297 1.90 -8.55 -17.73
N SER A 298 1.07 -8.05 -16.82
CA SER A 298 -0.03 -8.82 -16.23
C SER A 298 -1.02 -9.27 -17.30
N ARG A 299 -1.48 -8.37 -18.19
CA ARG A 299 -2.37 -8.72 -19.31
C ARG A 299 -1.79 -9.75 -20.25
N THR A 300 -0.53 -9.56 -20.63
CA THR A 300 0.17 -10.49 -21.52
C THR A 300 0.26 -11.87 -20.87
N THR A 301 0.55 -11.92 -19.57
CA THR A 301 0.62 -13.17 -18.79
C THR A 301 -0.73 -13.88 -18.75
N PHE A 302 -1.80 -13.17 -18.37
CA PHE A 302 -3.15 -13.75 -18.32
C PHE A 302 -3.60 -14.27 -19.69
N PHE A 303 -3.37 -13.49 -20.76
CA PHE A 303 -3.71 -13.91 -22.11
C PHE A 303 -2.94 -15.17 -22.53
N LEU A 304 -1.62 -15.23 -22.28
CA LEU A 304 -0.81 -16.41 -22.62
C LEU A 304 -1.24 -17.64 -21.84
N ILE A 305 -1.46 -17.53 -20.53
CA ILE A 305 -1.95 -18.63 -19.69
C ILE A 305 -3.29 -19.14 -20.22
N ALA A 306 -4.20 -18.23 -20.55
CA ALA A 306 -5.51 -18.60 -21.00
C ALA A 306 -5.53 -19.13 -22.45
N THR A 307 -4.53 -18.77 -23.26
CA THR A 307 -4.27 -19.40 -24.58
C THR A 307 -3.73 -20.81 -24.40
N ILE A 308 -2.84 -21.04 -23.43
CA ILE A 308 -2.27 -22.36 -23.11
C ILE A 308 -3.38 -23.35 -22.73
N PHE A 309 -4.35 -22.92 -21.90
CA PHE A 309 -5.46 -23.76 -21.44
C PHE A 309 -6.72 -23.70 -22.33
N ASP A 310 -6.63 -23.10 -23.52
CA ASP A 310 -7.76 -22.93 -24.45
C ASP A 310 -9.03 -22.28 -23.83
N LEU A 311 -8.84 -21.42 -22.83
CA LEU A 311 -9.94 -20.83 -22.04
C LEU A 311 -10.68 -19.70 -22.78
N TYR A 312 -10.01 -18.99 -23.69
CA TYR A 312 -10.58 -17.85 -24.40
C TYR A 312 -11.40 -18.23 -25.64
N PHE A 313 -11.13 -19.40 -26.24
CA PHE A 313 -11.72 -19.77 -27.54
C PHE A 313 -13.06 -20.49 -27.41
N ARG A 314 -13.52 -20.81 -26.20
CA ARG A 314 -14.80 -21.51 -25.98
C ARG A 314 -16.05 -20.66 -26.23
N ASP A 315 -16.01 -19.34 -25.96
CA ASP A 315 -17.23 -18.50 -25.91
C ASP A 315 -17.24 -17.35 -26.94
N GLY A 316 -16.83 -17.61 -28.19
CA GLY A 316 -17.14 -16.75 -29.34
C GLY A 316 -16.71 -15.28 -29.25
N GLN A 317 -15.81 -14.91 -28.34
CA GLN A 317 -15.35 -13.53 -28.19
C GLN A 317 -14.34 -13.20 -29.29
N MET A 318 -14.69 -12.25 -30.17
CA MET A 318 -13.78 -11.77 -31.21
C MET A 318 -12.52 -11.16 -30.58
N LEU A 319 -11.39 -11.84 -30.71
CA LEU A 319 -10.06 -11.29 -30.43
C LEU A 319 -9.61 -10.46 -31.63
N TRP A 320 -9.32 -9.17 -31.43
CA TRP A 320 -8.83 -8.31 -32.50
C TRP A 320 -7.36 -8.57 -32.83
N LEU A 321 -6.57 -8.98 -31.82
CA LEU A 321 -5.19 -9.39 -32.00
C LEU A 321 -5.13 -10.90 -32.20
N SER A 322 -4.42 -11.34 -33.23
CA SER A 322 -4.18 -12.77 -33.41
C SER A 322 -3.35 -13.30 -32.24
N PRO A 323 -3.61 -14.53 -31.76
CA PRO A 323 -2.82 -15.14 -30.68
C PRO A 323 -1.32 -15.15 -31.00
N ASN A 324 -0.97 -15.42 -32.26
CA ASN A 324 0.41 -15.38 -32.76
C ASN A 324 1.05 -14.00 -32.62
N PHE A 325 0.30 -12.92 -32.84
CA PHE A 325 0.80 -11.57 -32.62
C PHE A 325 1.11 -11.33 -31.15
N VAL A 326 0.22 -11.72 -30.22
CA VAL A 326 0.43 -11.50 -28.78
C VAL A 326 1.64 -12.29 -28.28
N VAL A 327 1.84 -13.52 -28.75
CA VAL A 327 3.04 -14.33 -28.45
C VAL A 327 4.31 -13.65 -28.98
N GLY A 328 4.31 -13.22 -30.25
CA GLY A 328 5.46 -12.51 -30.84
C GLY A 328 5.77 -11.20 -30.11
N PHE A 329 4.74 -10.42 -29.79
CA PHE A 329 4.84 -9.21 -28.98
C PHE A 329 5.44 -9.49 -27.61
N ALA A 330 4.97 -10.53 -26.91
CA ALA A 330 5.48 -10.92 -25.60
C ALA A 330 6.98 -11.23 -25.64
N LEU A 331 7.45 -11.98 -26.63
CA LEU A 331 8.86 -12.33 -26.79
C LEU A 331 9.73 -11.09 -27.06
N VAL A 332 9.31 -10.23 -28.00
CA VAL A 332 10.05 -9.01 -28.35
C VAL A 332 10.11 -8.05 -27.16
N VAL A 333 8.98 -7.82 -26.50
CA VAL A 333 8.90 -6.92 -25.35
C VAL A 333 9.67 -7.48 -24.17
N ALA A 334 9.56 -8.78 -23.86
CA ALA A 334 10.34 -9.40 -22.80
C ALA A 334 11.85 -9.27 -23.04
N GLY A 335 12.32 -9.56 -24.26
CA GLY A 335 13.73 -9.43 -24.62
C GLY A 335 14.24 -7.99 -24.54
N PHE A 336 13.47 -7.04 -25.10
CA PHE A 336 13.81 -5.62 -25.07
C PHE A 336 13.80 -5.06 -23.65
N SER A 337 12.75 -5.33 -22.86
CA SER A 337 12.61 -4.88 -21.48
C SER A 337 13.68 -5.49 -20.58
N TRP A 338 14.03 -6.76 -20.77
CA TRP A 338 15.14 -7.39 -20.05
C TRP A 338 16.46 -6.68 -20.31
N TRP A 339 16.79 -6.41 -21.58
CA TRP A 339 17.99 -5.66 -21.95
C TRP A 339 17.96 -4.25 -21.36
N TRP A 340 16.88 -3.50 -21.63
CA TRP A 340 16.75 -2.09 -21.26
C TRP A 340 16.81 -1.86 -19.75
N TYR A 341 16.02 -2.59 -18.97
CA TYR A 341 15.94 -2.44 -17.52
C TYR A 341 17.08 -3.12 -16.77
N ARG A 342 17.94 -3.86 -17.47
CA ARG A 342 19.20 -4.38 -16.91
C ARG A 342 20.38 -3.44 -17.20
N THR A 343 20.48 -2.88 -18.40
CA THR A 343 21.69 -2.16 -18.83
C THR A 343 21.53 -0.65 -18.92
N ARG A 344 20.38 -0.13 -19.39
CA ARG A 344 20.19 1.31 -19.65
C ARG A 344 19.59 2.04 -18.47
N GLN A 345 18.57 1.46 -17.85
CA GLN A 345 17.89 2.03 -16.69
C GLN A 345 17.58 0.92 -15.69
N PRO A 346 18.52 0.57 -14.79
CA PRO A 346 18.31 -0.49 -13.82
C PRO A 346 17.00 -0.28 -13.04
N ASP A 347 16.06 -1.22 -13.16
CA ASP A 347 14.85 -1.25 -12.33
C ASP A 347 14.53 -2.70 -11.94
N LEU A 348 14.84 -3.02 -10.69
CA LEU A 348 14.65 -4.36 -10.16
C LEU A 348 13.17 -4.74 -10.03
N PHE A 349 12.26 -3.77 -9.88
CA PHE A 349 10.82 -4.04 -9.83
C PHE A 349 10.31 -4.55 -11.19
N MET A 350 10.70 -3.89 -12.28
CA MET A 350 10.30 -4.30 -13.64
C MET A 350 10.89 -5.67 -14.02
N LEU A 351 12.14 -5.94 -13.64
CA LEU A 351 12.74 -7.27 -13.84
C LEU A 351 12.04 -8.35 -13.01
N ALA A 352 11.64 -8.04 -11.77
CA ALA A 352 10.89 -8.97 -10.92
C ALA A 352 9.51 -9.29 -11.50
N THR A 353 8.77 -8.30 -11.99
CA THR A 353 7.47 -8.54 -12.62
C THR A 353 7.59 -9.36 -13.91
N LEU A 354 8.61 -9.09 -14.73
CA LEU A 354 8.88 -9.84 -15.95
C LEU A 354 9.24 -11.31 -15.66
N LEU A 355 10.12 -11.55 -14.69
CA LEU A 355 10.53 -12.90 -14.31
C LEU A 355 9.39 -13.71 -13.66
N ALA A 356 8.59 -13.07 -12.81
CA ALA A 356 7.41 -13.70 -12.22
C ALA A 356 6.38 -14.10 -13.28
N ALA A 357 6.12 -13.22 -14.25
CA ALA A 357 5.27 -13.50 -15.40
C ALA A 357 5.79 -14.67 -16.26
N GLY A 358 7.09 -14.65 -16.61
CA GLY A 358 7.72 -15.72 -17.37
C GLY A 358 7.64 -17.07 -16.66
N ALA A 359 7.82 -17.11 -15.34
CA ALA A 359 7.64 -18.34 -14.57
C ALA A 359 6.19 -18.81 -14.52
N ALA A 360 5.21 -17.92 -14.41
CA ALA A 360 3.79 -18.29 -14.43
C ALA A 360 3.39 -18.90 -15.78
N VAL A 361 3.84 -18.32 -16.90
CA VAL A 361 3.61 -18.86 -18.25
C VAL A 361 4.32 -20.20 -18.42
N LEU A 362 5.58 -20.31 -17.99
CA LEU A 362 6.34 -21.58 -18.05
C LEU A 362 5.63 -22.68 -17.25
N LEU A 363 5.22 -22.41 -16.01
CA LEU A 363 4.51 -23.40 -15.18
C LEU A 363 3.17 -23.79 -15.83
N SER A 364 2.46 -22.86 -16.46
CA SER A 364 1.22 -23.17 -17.17
C SER A 364 1.46 -24.05 -18.40
N ALA A 365 2.50 -23.77 -19.19
CA ALA A 365 2.86 -24.58 -20.36
C ALA A 365 3.30 -26.00 -19.96
N LEU A 366 4.03 -26.15 -18.86
CA LEU A 366 4.40 -27.47 -18.32
C LEU A 366 3.19 -28.23 -17.79
N ALA A 367 2.16 -27.53 -17.28
CA ALA A 367 0.92 -28.14 -16.81
C ALA A 367 0.09 -28.69 -17.96
N GLU A 368 -0.03 -27.92 -19.05
CA GLU A 368 -0.69 -28.36 -20.29
C GLU A 368 0.05 -29.50 -20.97
N ALA A 369 1.39 -29.52 -20.89
CA ALA A 369 2.20 -30.66 -21.36
C ALA A 369 2.07 -31.91 -20.46
N GLU A 370 1.16 -31.90 -19.48
CA GLU A 370 0.90 -32.98 -18.53
C GLU A 370 2.18 -33.49 -17.83
N LEU A 371 3.12 -32.58 -17.56
CA LEU A 371 4.39 -32.95 -16.94
C LEU A 371 4.15 -33.63 -15.59
N PHE A 372 4.69 -34.84 -15.45
CA PHE A 372 4.55 -35.75 -14.31
C PHE A 372 3.20 -36.46 -14.14
N PHE A 373 2.18 -36.21 -14.97
CA PHE A 373 0.87 -36.86 -14.82
C PHE A 373 0.94 -38.39 -15.00
N SER A 374 1.88 -38.87 -15.82
CA SER A 374 2.14 -40.31 -16.00
C SER A 374 2.73 -41.00 -14.76
N ALA A 375 3.23 -40.26 -13.77
CA ALA A 375 3.77 -40.82 -12.52
C ALA A 375 2.68 -41.20 -11.50
N GLY A 376 1.40 -40.91 -11.80
CA GLY A 376 0.26 -41.13 -10.92
C GLY A 376 -0.07 -39.90 -10.07
N SER A 377 -1.35 -39.72 -9.71
CA SER A 377 -1.90 -38.53 -9.05
C SER A 377 -1.06 -38.05 -7.87
N MET A 378 -0.70 -38.96 -6.96
CA MET A 378 0.13 -38.66 -5.80
C MET A 378 1.51 -38.09 -6.18
N ALA A 379 2.25 -38.76 -7.08
CA ALA A 379 3.58 -38.32 -7.49
C ALA A 379 3.52 -36.97 -8.23
N THR A 380 2.50 -36.76 -9.05
CA THR A 380 2.24 -35.50 -9.76
C THR A 380 2.21 -34.32 -8.79
N PHE A 381 1.35 -34.37 -7.77
CA PHE A 381 1.21 -33.25 -6.82
C PHE A 381 2.48 -32.98 -6.00
N LEU A 382 3.22 -34.03 -5.62
CA LEU A 382 4.51 -33.87 -4.94
C LEU A 382 5.54 -33.15 -5.83
N LEU A 383 5.69 -33.63 -7.07
CA LEU A 383 6.67 -33.10 -8.02
C LEU A 383 6.31 -31.68 -8.44
N TRP A 384 5.03 -31.36 -8.60
CA TRP A 384 4.55 -30.00 -8.85
C TRP A 384 4.82 -29.05 -7.68
N GLY A 385 4.58 -29.49 -6.43
CA GLY A 385 4.93 -28.71 -5.24
C GLY A 385 6.42 -28.40 -5.16
N LEU A 386 7.29 -29.37 -5.48
CA LEU A 386 8.74 -29.19 -5.54
C LEU A 386 9.17 -28.28 -6.69
N LEU A 387 8.56 -28.43 -7.87
CA LEU A 387 8.83 -27.61 -9.06
C LEU A 387 8.52 -26.13 -8.80
N VAL A 388 7.33 -25.83 -8.27
CA VAL A 388 6.91 -24.45 -7.93
C VAL A 388 7.85 -23.85 -6.88
N THR A 389 8.23 -24.63 -5.87
CA THR A 389 9.21 -24.20 -4.85
C THR A 389 10.59 -23.91 -5.48
N GLY A 390 11.04 -24.77 -6.39
CA GLY A 390 12.32 -24.64 -7.08
C GLY A 390 12.39 -23.41 -7.98
N VAL A 391 11.37 -23.22 -8.82
CA VAL A 391 11.25 -22.08 -9.73
C VAL A 391 11.22 -20.77 -8.94
N THR A 392 10.41 -20.67 -7.90
CA THR A 392 10.26 -19.44 -7.11
C THR A 392 11.52 -19.10 -6.31
N ALA A 393 12.19 -20.09 -5.71
CA ALA A 393 13.47 -19.90 -5.03
C ALA A 393 14.60 -19.53 -6.01
N GLY A 394 14.62 -20.15 -7.20
CA GLY A 394 15.57 -19.84 -8.27
C GLY A 394 15.43 -18.40 -8.77
N LEU A 395 14.19 -17.96 -9.02
CA LEU A 395 13.88 -16.58 -9.39
C LEU A 395 14.35 -15.57 -8.34
N ALA A 396 14.08 -15.84 -7.06
CA ALA A 396 14.54 -14.97 -5.99
C ALA A 396 16.07 -14.88 -5.93
N LYS A 397 16.78 -16.00 -6.15
CA LYS A 397 18.25 -16.01 -6.22
C LYS A 397 18.76 -15.18 -7.41
N ILE A 398 18.12 -15.29 -8.58
CA ILE A 398 18.45 -14.47 -9.76
C ILE A 398 18.23 -12.99 -9.46
N LEU A 399 17.10 -12.62 -8.86
CA LEU A 399 16.80 -11.22 -8.51
C LEU A 399 17.77 -10.64 -7.50
N LEU A 400 18.16 -11.41 -6.48
CA LEU A 400 19.16 -10.97 -5.50
C LEU A 400 20.55 -10.82 -6.12
N HIS A 401 20.90 -11.70 -7.07
CA HIS A 401 22.14 -11.56 -7.85
C HIS A 401 22.10 -10.29 -8.72
N LEU A 402 21.00 -10.04 -9.42
CA LEU A 402 20.81 -8.84 -10.24
C LEU A 402 20.85 -7.58 -9.39
N GLN A 403 20.21 -7.58 -8.22
CA GLN A 403 20.28 -6.46 -7.27
C GLN A 403 21.72 -6.10 -6.93
N ARG A 404 22.55 -7.11 -6.61
CA ARG A 404 23.98 -6.91 -6.33
C ARG A 404 24.71 -6.32 -7.53
N SER A 405 24.48 -6.83 -8.73
CA SER A 405 25.12 -6.32 -9.96
C SER A 405 24.69 -4.90 -10.35
N MET A 406 23.48 -4.46 -9.98
CA MET A 406 22.96 -3.14 -10.34
C MET A 406 23.37 -2.03 -9.35
N MET A 407 23.97 -2.39 -8.22
CA MET A 407 24.42 -1.42 -7.20
C MET A 407 25.83 -0.87 -7.47
N THR A 408 26.61 -1.50 -8.35
CA THR A 408 27.97 -1.05 -8.69
C THR A 408 28.00 0.12 -9.69
N SER A 409 26.84 0.55 -10.21
CA SER A 409 26.72 1.70 -11.11
C SER A 409 26.37 2.96 -10.32
N PRO A 410 27.08 4.10 -10.52
CA PRO A 410 26.80 5.35 -9.81
C PRO A 410 25.36 5.80 -10.10
N ARG A 411 24.54 5.87 -9.04
CA ARG A 411 23.10 6.19 -9.12
C ARG A 411 22.87 7.69 -9.00
N GLN A 412 21.99 8.22 -9.85
CA GLN A 412 21.23 9.43 -9.57
C GLN A 412 20.06 9.05 -8.65
N GLU A 413 20.08 9.59 -7.43
CA GLU A 413 19.06 9.42 -6.41
C GLU A 413 17.73 10.05 -6.83
N ALA A 414 16.78 9.21 -7.28
CA ALA A 414 15.37 9.56 -7.34
C ALA A 414 14.46 8.38 -6.94
N GLU A 415 15.05 7.34 -6.33
CA GLU A 415 14.46 6.00 -6.30
C GLU A 415 13.65 5.67 -5.04
N THR A 416 13.71 6.50 -4.00
CA THR A 416 12.93 6.25 -2.79
C THR A 416 11.80 7.26 -2.68
N VAL A 417 10.57 6.75 -2.79
CA VAL A 417 9.30 7.40 -2.47
C VAL A 417 8.68 8.22 -3.61
N ALA A 418 8.00 7.54 -4.53
CA ALA A 418 6.89 8.15 -5.26
C ALA A 418 5.84 7.16 -5.77
N PHE A 419 5.67 5.95 -5.21
CA PHE A 419 4.53 5.08 -5.61
C PHE A 419 3.17 5.67 -5.21
N PHE A 420 3.17 6.70 -4.36
CA PHE A 420 2.09 7.64 -4.21
C PHE A 420 2.68 9.05 -4.31
N PRO A 421 1.93 10.03 -4.87
CA PRO A 421 2.37 11.42 -4.86
C PRO A 421 2.75 11.83 -3.43
N SER A 422 3.58 12.88 -3.35
CA SER A 422 3.98 13.65 -2.17
C SER A 422 2.84 14.10 -1.22
N ILE A 423 1.62 13.61 -1.44
CA ILE A 423 0.42 13.77 -0.63
C ILE A 423 0.56 13.07 0.75
N LEU A 424 1.24 11.93 0.86
CA LEU A 424 1.26 11.13 2.11
C LEU A 424 2.62 10.84 2.71
N ALA A 425 3.72 11.11 2.01
CA ALA A 425 5.06 10.96 2.55
C ALA A 425 5.87 12.22 2.24
N ARG A 426 6.44 12.83 3.29
CA ARG A 426 7.52 13.79 3.12
C ARG A 426 8.80 12.96 3.06
N ALA A 427 9.56 13.06 1.98
CA ALA A 427 10.96 12.66 2.01
C ALA A 427 11.65 13.60 3.00
N THR A 428 12.18 13.06 4.10
CA THR A 428 13.07 13.82 4.99
C THR A 428 14.40 13.96 4.26
N ALA A 429 14.49 14.99 3.42
CA ALA A 429 15.73 15.41 2.79
C ALA A 429 16.65 16.03 3.85
N GLY A 430 17.91 15.60 3.89
CA GLY A 430 18.98 16.33 4.57
C GLY A 430 20.01 15.53 5.36
N ASN A 431 19.75 14.26 5.72
CA ASN A 431 20.67 13.50 6.57
C ASN A 431 21.36 12.36 5.78
N ASN A 432 22.69 12.39 5.81
CA ASN A 432 23.58 11.41 5.21
C ASN A 432 23.97 10.34 6.25
N TRP A 433 24.42 9.16 5.81
CA TRP A 433 24.92 8.13 6.73
C TRP A 433 26.10 8.61 7.55
N GLN A 434 26.97 9.41 6.94
CA GLN A 434 28.14 9.97 7.59
C GLN A 434 27.76 10.93 8.72
N THR A 435 26.80 11.84 8.48
CA THR A 435 26.33 12.80 9.50
C THR A 435 25.58 12.11 10.64
N LEU A 436 24.79 11.07 10.30
CA LEU A 436 24.13 10.24 11.30
C LEU A 436 25.13 9.46 12.17
N TRP A 437 26.14 8.83 11.56
CA TRP A 437 27.11 8.02 12.30
C TRP A 437 27.97 8.87 13.23
N ALA A 438 28.39 10.06 12.78
CA ALA A 438 29.09 11.04 13.60
C ALA A 438 28.24 11.46 14.81
N HIS A 439 26.93 11.69 14.62
CA HIS A 439 26.02 12.02 15.72
C HIS A 439 25.87 10.87 16.74
N LEU A 440 25.79 9.62 16.26
CA LEU A 440 25.67 8.45 17.13
C LEU A 440 26.96 8.15 17.91
N GLN A 441 28.12 8.38 17.30
CA GLN A 441 29.43 8.25 17.96
C GLN A 441 29.64 9.37 19.00
N ALA A 442 29.30 10.61 18.66
CA ALA A 442 29.38 11.74 19.59
C ALA A 442 28.49 11.55 20.84
N GLY A 443 27.35 10.87 20.69
CA GLY A 443 26.46 10.52 21.81
C GLY A 443 26.84 9.26 22.58
N ALA A 444 27.99 8.63 22.31
CA ALA A 444 28.43 7.36 22.88
C ALA A 444 27.43 6.18 22.72
N PHE A 445 26.52 6.25 21.74
CA PHE A 445 25.53 5.21 21.47
C PHE A 445 26.06 4.06 20.61
N VAL A 446 27.19 4.28 19.94
CA VAL A 446 27.93 3.30 19.12
C VAL A 446 29.40 3.33 19.54
N PRO A 447 30.08 2.17 19.67
CA PRO A 447 31.50 2.14 20.01
C PRO A 447 32.35 2.91 18.98
N LEU A 448 33.30 3.74 19.44
CA LEU A 448 34.21 4.47 18.56
C LEU A 448 35.02 3.56 17.62
N ASN A 449 35.27 2.30 18.02
CA ASN A 449 35.99 1.31 17.22
C ASN A 449 35.17 0.70 16.07
N GLN A 450 33.86 0.97 15.99
CA GLN A 450 33.01 0.43 14.93
C GLN A 450 32.92 1.41 13.76
N SER A 451 33.58 1.08 12.65
CA SER A 451 33.53 1.89 11.43
C SER A 451 32.18 1.76 10.71
N LEU A 452 31.74 2.82 10.05
CA LEU A 452 30.51 2.83 9.23
C LEU A 452 30.56 1.73 8.15
N SER A 453 31.74 1.51 7.55
CA SER A 453 32.00 0.45 6.57
C SER A 453 31.88 -0.94 7.17
N ASP A 454 32.31 -1.19 8.41
CA ASP A 454 32.16 -2.50 9.05
C ASP A 454 30.71 -2.79 9.44
N ALA A 455 29.98 -1.78 9.94
CA ALA A 455 28.57 -1.89 10.26
C ALA A 455 27.72 -2.18 9.00
N LEU A 456 28.04 -1.54 7.88
CA LEU A 456 27.40 -1.75 6.59
C LEU A 456 27.93 -2.98 5.84
N GLY A 457 29.16 -3.43 6.12
CA GLY A 457 29.71 -4.69 5.62
C GLY A 457 29.04 -5.91 6.26
N ARG A 458 28.70 -5.81 7.56
CA ARG A 458 27.86 -6.81 8.25
C ARG A 458 26.40 -6.82 7.78
N LEU A 459 25.95 -5.75 7.12
CA LEU A 459 24.69 -5.70 6.34
C LEU A 459 24.81 -6.36 4.96
N GLY A 460 25.88 -7.12 4.66
CA GLY A 460 26.19 -7.70 3.34
C GLY A 460 25.05 -8.46 2.64
N GLU A 461 23.95 -8.75 3.34
CA GLU A 461 22.64 -8.98 2.73
C GLU A 461 21.71 -7.79 2.96
N GLN A 462 21.65 -6.86 1.98
CA GLN A 462 20.58 -5.86 1.98
C GLN A 462 19.23 -6.57 2.10
N PRO A 463 18.26 -6.00 2.86
CA PRO A 463 16.94 -6.58 2.97
C PRO A 463 16.37 -6.80 1.56
N SER A 464 15.95 -8.04 1.29
CA SER A 464 15.28 -8.35 0.03
C SER A 464 14.09 -7.40 -0.15
N PRO A 465 13.96 -6.78 -1.34
CA PRO A 465 12.86 -5.88 -1.62
C PRO A 465 11.50 -6.54 -1.32
N TRP A 466 10.52 -5.72 -0.95
CA TRP A 466 9.20 -6.23 -0.54
C TRP A 466 8.55 -7.12 -1.61
N TYR A 467 8.75 -6.81 -2.90
CA TYR A 467 8.20 -7.60 -4.01
C TYR A 467 8.90 -8.95 -4.19
N VAL A 468 10.20 -9.06 -3.88
CA VAL A 468 10.90 -10.37 -3.87
C VAL A 468 10.34 -11.23 -2.74
N ARG A 469 10.13 -10.63 -1.56
CA ARG A 469 9.48 -11.32 -0.43
C ARG A 469 8.04 -11.71 -0.73
N GLY A 470 7.29 -10.83 -1.41
CA GLY A 470 5.92 -11.10 -1.85
C GLY A 470 5.84 -12.24 -2.86
N MET A 471 6.70 -12.23 -3.88
CA MET A 471 6.80 -13.30 -4.88
C MET A 471 7.10 -14.65 -4.23
N LEU A 472 8.05 -14.67 -3.29
CA LEU A 472 8.39 -15.87 -2.53
C LEU A 472 7.27 -16.36 -1.61
N ALA A 473 6.55 -15.44 -0.97
CA ALA A 473 5.40 -15.79 -0.14
C ALA A 473 4.26 -16.38 -0.99
N PHE A 474 3.95 -15.76 -2.13
CA PHE A 474 2.95 -16.26 -3.07
C PHE A 474 3.33 -17.63 -3.65
N GLY A 475 4.59 -17.80 -4.08
CA GLY A 475 5.12 -19.07 -4.55
C GLY A 475 5.06 -20.18 -3.50
N GLY A 476 5.39 -19.84 -2.25
CA GLY A 476 5.28 -20.76 -1.12
C GLY A 476 3.83 -21.16 -0.80
N TRP A 477 2.88 -20.22 -0.91
CA TRP A 477 1.45 -20.52 -0.75
C TRP A 477 0.93 -21.43 -1.87
N MET A 478 1.32 -21.18 -3.13
CA MET A 478 0.95 -22.05 -4.24
C MET A 478 1.55 -23.44 -4.13
N ALA A 479 2.82 -23.56 -3.74
CA ALA A 479 3.43 -24.85 -3.43
C ALA A 479 2.72 -25.57 -2.28
N ALA A 480 2.26 -24.84 -1.26
CA ALA A 480 1.51 -25.41 -0.15
C ALA A 480 0.18 -26.04 -0.61
N VAL A 481 -0.54 -25.42 -1.57
CA VAL A 481 -1.77 -26.01 -2.15
C VAL A 481 -1.47 -27.37 -2.77
N PHE A 482 -0.40 -27.48 -3.57
CA PHE A 482 0.02 -28.77 -4.14
C PHE A 482 0.39 -29.79 -3.06
N PHE A 483 1.11 -29.39 -2.00
CA PHE A 483 1.44 -30.29 -0.90
C PHE A 483 0.19 -30.72 -0.09
N ILE A 484 -0.79 -29.85 0.10
CA ILE A 484 -2.06 -30.20 0.78
C ILE A 484 -2.78 -31.30 -0.01
N VAL A 485 -2.91 -31.13 -1.32
CA VAL A 485 -3.55 -32.13 -2.18
C VAL A 485 -2.75 -33.44 -2.20
N PHE A 486 -1.42 -33.36 -2.30
CA PHE A 486 -0.53 -34.51 -2.17
C PHE A 486 -0.76 -35.28 -0.86
N PHE A 487 -0.86 -34.59 0.29
CA PHE A 487 -1.11 -35.24 1.57
C PHE A 487 -2.49 -35.91 1.62
N GLY A 488 -3.51 -35.30 1.00
CA GLY A 488 -4.82 -35.93 0.85
C GLY A 488 -4.71 -37.27 0.12
N PHE A 489 -4.08 -37.30 -1.06
CA PHE A 489 -3.89 -38.53 -1.83
C PHE A 489 -3.01 -39.57 -1.10
N LEU A 490 -1.93 -39.14 -0.45
CA LEU A 490 -1.08 -40.02 0.34
C LEU A 490 -1.88 -40.76 1.43
N LEU A 491 -2.75 -40.04 2.15
CA LEU A 491 -3.48 -40.61 3.29
C LEU A 491 -4.65 -41.50 2.86
N PHE A 492 -5.46 -41.04 1.90
CA PHE A 492 -6.71 -41.71 1.55
C PHE A 492 -6.54 -42.74 0.44
N GLU A 493 -5.70 -42.48 -0.56
CA GLU A 493 -5.50 -43.39 -1.70
C GLU A 493 -4.37 -44.39 -1.43
N SER A 494 -3.18 -43.90 -1.03
CA SER A 494 -2.01 -44.79 -0.88
C SER A 494 -2.01 -45.59 0.41
N LEU A 495 -2.38 -44.97 1.54
CA LEU A 495 -2.39 -45.66 2.84
C LEU A 495 -3.73 -46.34 3.14
N GLY A 496 -4.77 -46.10 2.33
CA GLY A 496 -6.07 -46.77 2.42
C GLY A 496 -6.79 -46.57 3.75
N ILE A 497 -6.55 -45.44 4.43
CA ILE A 497 -7.05 -45.23 5.80
C ILE A 497 -8.49 -44.68 5.74
N SER A 498 -9.47 -45.56 5.88
CA SER A 498 -10.90 -45.21 5.91
C SER A 498 -11.49 -45.13 7.33
N SER A 499 -10.72 -45.49 8.35
CA SER A 499 -11.14 -45.48 9.76
C SER A 499 -10.38 -44.42 10.55
N ASN A 500 -11.09 -43.64 11.39
CA ASN A 500 -10.51 -42.56 12.20
C ASN A 500 -9.76 -41.51 11.36
N GLU A 501 -10.45 -40.97 10.34
CA GLU A 501 -9.91 -39.97 9.40
C GLU A 501 -9.30 -38.78 10.14
N GLU A 502 -9.96 -38.30 11.20
CA GLU A 502 -9.52 -37.13 11.98
C GLU A 502 -8.17 -37.35 12.67
N LEU A 503 -8.02 -38.47 13.40
CA LEU A 503 -6.80 -38.83 14.10
C LEU A 503 -5.65 -39.09 13.11
N THR A 504 -5.98 -39.64 11.96
CA THR A 504 -5.03 -39.94 10.89
C THR A 504 -4.48 -38.67 10.27
N VAL A 505 -5.35 -37.72 9.90
CA VAL A 505 -4.94 -36.42 9.38
C VAL A 505 -4.12 -35.65 10.42
N PHE A 506 -4.51 -35.70 11.70
CA PHE A 506 -3.74 -35.12 12.80
C PHE A 506 -2.33 -35.74 12.90
N ALA A 507 -2.25 -37.07 12.98
CA ALA A 507 -0.99 -37.80 13.12
C ALA A 507 -0.05 -37.58 11.93
N ALA A 508 -0.59 -37.49 10.71
CA ALA A 508 0.17 -37.18 9.51
C ALA A 508 0.67 -35.73 9.46
N SER A 509 -0.06 -34.79 10.04
CA SER A 509 0.29 -33.36 10.03
C SER A 509 1.46 -33.01 10.95
N VAL A 510 1.67 -33.76 12.04
CA VAL A 510 2.72 -33.48 13.02
C VAL A 510 4.14 -33.67 12.45
N PRO A 511 4.50 -34.80 11.80
CA PRO A 511 5.81 -34.97 11.16
C PRO A 511 6.09 -33.91 10.09
N VAL A 512 5.06 -33.53 9.33
CA VAL A 512 5.13 -32.49 8.28
C VAL A 512 5.49 -31.13 8.89
N LEU A 513 4.87 -30.76 10.01
CA LEU A 513 5.19 -29.54 10.74
C LEU A 513 6.60 -29.56 11.33
N LEU A 514 7.04 -30.69 11.89
CA LEU A 514 8.40 -30.85 12.43
C LEU A 514 9.46 -30.73 11.32
N MET A 515 9.25 -31.40 10.19
CA MET A 515 10.12 -31.29 9.02
C MET A 515 10.17 -29.85 8.51
N GLY A 516 9.01 -29.20 8.41
CA GLY A 516 8.90 -27.80 8.00
C GLY A 516 9.68 -26.87 8.94
N ARG A 517 9.62 -27.11 10.25
CA ARG A 517 10.37 -26.34 11.27
C ARG A 517 11.89 -26.48 11.12
N VAL A 518 12.38 -27.68 10.84
CA VAL A 518 13.80 -27.96 10.63
C VAL A 518 14.29 -27.26 9.36
N LEU A 519 13.51 -27.32 8.29
CA LEU A 519 13.82 -26.70 7.01
C LEU A 519 13.80 -25.16 7.07
N LEU A 520 12.86 -24.58 7.83
CA LEU A 520 12.80 -23.13 8.07
C LEU A 520 14.03 -22.58 8.79
N ALA A 521 14.74 -23.40 9.56
CA ALA A 521 15.96 -23.01 10.26
C ALA A 521 17.21 -23.01 9.35
N ARG A 522 17.12 -23.58 8.14
CA ARG A 522 18.24 -23.63 7.19
C ARG A 522 18.46 -22.25 6.54
N GLN A 523 19.72 -21.94 6.25
CA GLN A 523 20.10 -20.70 5.55
C GLN A 523 19.84 -20.75 4.03
N GLN A 524 19.79 -21.95 3.44
CA GLN A 524 19.55 -22.13 2.01
C GLN A 524 18.14 -21.66 1.63
N LEU A 525 18.03 -20.75 0.64
CA LEU A 525 16.75 -20.17 0.20
C LEU A 525 15.73 -21.24 -0.17
N PHE A 526 16.12 -22.23 -0.98
CA PHE A 526 15.22 -23.32 -1.37
C PHE A 526 14.68 -24.10 -0.17
N ALA A 527 15.56 -24.53 0.74
CA ALA A 527 15.15 -25.28 1.94
C ALA A 527 14.19 -24.47 2.80
N ARG A 528 14.44 -23.16 2.95
CA ARG A 528 13.56 -22.27 3.70
C ARG A 528 12.19 -22.08 3.03
N HIS A 529 12.14 -21.96 1.70
CA HIS A 529 10.88 -21.85 0.95
C HIS A 529 10.08 -23.15 0.98
N PHE A 530 10.75 -24.29 0.81
CA PHE A 530 10.15 -25.60 0.94
C PHE A 530 9.60 -25.82 2.35
N GLY A 531 10.39 -25.50 3.38
CA GLY A 531 9.94 -25.56 4.77
C GLY A 531 8.73 -24.66 5.04
N PHE A 532 8.68 -23.46 4.46
CA PHE A 532 7.53 -22.57 4.59
C PHE A 532 6.25 -23.17 3.98
N ALA A 533 6.33 -23.74 2.77
CA ALA A 533 5.19 -24.41 2.13
C ALA A 533 4.72 -25.62 2.94
N LEU A 534 5.66 -26.42 3.45
CA LEU A 534 5.38 -27.61 4.25
C LEU A 534 4.70 -27.27 5.59
N VAL A 535 5.13 -26.20 6.26
CA VAL A 535 4.47 -25.73 7.48
C VAL A 535 3.03 -25.30 7.21
N ILE A 536 2.76 -24.60 6.09
CA ILE A 536 1.39 -24.24 5.71
C ILE A 536 0.55 -25.49 5.49
N ALA A 537 1.05 -26.45 4.70
CA ALA A 537 0.33 -27.68 4.42
C ALA A 537 0.03 -28.49 5.70
N GLY A 538 1.01 -28.65 6.58
CA GLY A 538 0.83 -29.31 7.87
C GLY A 538 -0.15 -28.56 8.79
N THR A 539 -0.19 -27.23 8.75
CA THR A 539 -1.19 -26.46 9.52
C THR A 539 -2.59 -26.59 8.98
N VAL A 540 -2.76 -26.70 7.67
CA VAL A 540 -4.08 -26.93 7.07
C VAL A 540 -4.58 -28.32 7.44
N GLY A 541 -3.73 -29.35 7.36
CA GLY A 541 -4.09 -30.69 7.81
C GLY A 541 -4.50 -30.71 9.30
N LEU A 542 -3.72 -30.06 10.16
CA LEU A 542 -4.04 -29.91 11.58
C LEU A 542 -5.36 -29.16 11.81
N ALA A 543 -5.64 -28.11 11.03
CA ALA A 543 -6.88 -27.36 11.11
C ALA A 543 -8.08 -28.19 10.69
N ILE A 544 -7.97 -28.96 9.60
CA ILE A 544 -9.02 -29.87 9.13
C ILE A 544 -9.33 -30.91 10.22
N ALA A 545 -8.30 -31.54 10.79
CA ALA A 545 -8.47 -32.52 11.85
C ALA A 545 -9.17 -31.92 13.09
N LEU A 546 -8.74 -30.74 13.55
CA LEU A 546 -9.35 -30.07 14.70
C LEU A 546 -10.82 -29.68 14.44
N CYS A 547 -11.12 -29.15 13.26
CA CYS A 547 -12.47 -28.76 12.87
C CYS A 547 -13.41 -29.96 12.68
N ALA A 548 -12.88 -31.12 12.29
CA ALA A 548 -13.66 -32.35 12.21
C ALA A 548 -13.93 -32.95 13.61
N SER A 549 -12.91 -32.99 14.48
CA SER A 549 -13.01 -33.64 15.81
C SER A 549 -13.81 -32.89 16.86
N ILE A 550 -13.84 -31.56 16.82
CA ILE A 550 -14.44 -30.75 17.89
C ILE A 550 -15.83 -30.28 17.47
N ARG A 551 -16.86 -30.82 18.12
CA ARG A 551 -18.22 -30.26 18.10
C ARG A 551 -18.54 -29.67 19.48
N PRO A 552 -19.11 -28.45 19.59
CA PRO A 552 -19.59 -27.53 18.54
C PRO A 552 -18.49 -26.78 17.77
N GLU A 553 -18.80 -26.39 16.51
CA GLU A 553 -17.89 -25.73 15.55
C GLU A 553 -17.23 -24.45 16.10
N GLY A 554 -17.94 -23.70 16.96
CA GLY A 554 -17.40 -22.50 17.59
C GLY A 554 -16.19 -22.78 18.50
N LEU A 555 -16.20 -23.90 19.23
CA LEU A 555 -15.05 -24.31 20.05
C LEU A 555 -13.88 -24.77 19.19
N ALA A 556 -14.15 -25.42 18.05
CA ALA A 556 -13.11 -25.80 17.10
C ALA A 556 -12.36 -24.58 16.57
N CYS A 557 -13.07 -23.51 16.23
CA CYS A 557 -12.48 -22.25 15.78
C CYS A 557 -11.59 -21.59 16.85
N LEU A 558 -12.02 -21.59 18.12
CA LEU A 558 -11.23 -21.06 19.23
C LEU A 558 -10.01 -21.94 19.54
N ALA A 559 -10.16 -23.27 19.49
CA ALA A 559 -9.06 -24.21 19.65
C ALA A 559 -8.02 -24.03 18.54
N LEU A 560 -8.47 -23.85 17.29
CA LEU A 560 -7.60 -23.56 16.14
C LEU A 560 -6.80 -22.27 16.36
N ALA A 561 -7.43 -21.21 16.87
CA ALA A 561 -6.75 -19.96 17.20
C ALA A 561 -5.65 -20.17 18.26
N GLY A 562 -5.91 -20.97 19.30
CA GLY A 562 -4.91 -21.33 20.32
C GLY A 562 -3.74 -22.13 19.74
N VAL A 563 -4.03 -23.13 18.91
CA VAL A 563 -3.00 -23.96 18.24
C VAL A 563 -2.13 -23.12 17.31
N LEU A 564 -2.73 -22.23 16.51
CA LEU A 564 -1.98 -21.34 15.61
C LEU A 564 -1.14 -20.32 16.37
N LEU A 565 -1.56 -19.87 17.56
CA LEU A 565 -0.73 -19.01 18.40
C LEU A 565 0.55 -19.74 18.84
N VAL A 566 0.41 -20.99 19.28
CA VAL A 566 1.55 -21.83 19.67
C VAL A 566 2.47 -22.09 18.47
N LEU A 567 1.90 -22.48 17.32
CA LEU A 567 2.68 -22.73 16.11
C LEU A 567 3.37 -21.46 15.59
N GLY A 568 2.69 -20.31 15.62
CA GLY A 568 3.25 -19.02 15.20
C GLY A 568 4.47 -18.62 16.03
N ILE A 569 4.46 -18.90 17.33
CA ILE A 569 5.60 -18.69 18.23
C ILE A 569 6.70 -19.73 17.96
N LEU A 570 6.32 -21.01 17.81
CA LEU A 570 7.26 -22.11 17.62
C LEU A 570 8.06 -21.97 16.33
N MET A 571 7.40 -21.62 15.22
CA MET A 571 7.99 -21.56 13.87
C MET A 571 8.97 -20.40 13.69
N GLY A 572 8.81 -19.29 14.43
CA GLY A 572 9.78 -18.20 14.46
C GLY A 572 10.01 -17.50 13.12
N ASN A 573 9.07 -17.58 12.18
CA ASN A 573 9.16 -16.98 10.84
C ASN A 573 8.12 -15.85 10.67
N ALA A 574 8.54 -14.70 10.16
CA ALA A 574 7.68 -13.53 9.98
C ALA A 574 6.52 -13.75 9.00
N GLY A 575 6.74 -14.43 7.88
CA GLY A 575 5.69 -14.71 6.90
C GLY A 575 4.65 -15.68 7.44
N TYR A 576 5.10 -16.69 8.19
CA TYR A 576 4.18 -17.64 8.82
C TYR A 576 3.40 -17.00 9.97
N ALA A 577 4.06 -16.18 10.80
CA ALA A 577 3.38 -15.42 11.85
C ALA A 577 2.31 -14.46 11.30
N MET A 578 2.57 -13.84 10.14
CA MET A 578 1.56 -13.03 9.45
C MET A 578 0.34 -13.85 9.04
N LEU A 579 0.53 -15.01 8.41
CA LEU A 579 -0.57 -15.90 8.03
C LEU A 579 -1.32 -16.45 9.26
N ALA A 580 -0.60 -16.89 10.28
CA ALA A 580 -1.19 -17.37 11.53
C ALA A 580 -2.04 -16.27 12.19
N ALA A 581 -1.57 -15.02 12.24
CA ALA A 581 -2.32 -13.90 12.78
C ALA A 581 -3.61 -13.60 11.99
N ILE A 582 -3.57 -13.72 10.66
CA ILE A 582 -4.75 -13.57 9.79
C ILE A 582 -5.80 -14.63 10.14
N VAL A 583 -5.38 -15.88 10.28
CA VAL A 583 -6.31 -16.97 10.58
C VAL A 583 -6.81 -16.86 12.02
N ILE A 584 -5.95 -16.58 13.01
CA ILE A 584 -6.34 -16.37 14.41
C ILE A 584 -7.39 -15.28 14.55
N GLY A 585 -7.17 -14.12 13.93
CA GLY A 585 -8.10 -12.99 14.00
C GLY A 585 -9.50 -13.34 13.53
N ASN A 586 -9.59 -14.04 12.39
CA ASN A 586 -10.85 -14.51 11.82
C ASN A 586 -11.45 -15.71 12.55
N SER A 587 -10.64 -16.67 13.02
CA SER A 587 -11.11 -17.85 13.75
C SER A 587 -11.72 -17.48 15.09
N VAL A 588 -11.15 -16.51 15.82
CA VAL A 588 -11.78 -16.01 17.06
C VAL A 588 -13.11 -15.31 16.75
N ALA A 589 -13.14 -14.47 15.73
CA ALA A 589 -14.36 -13.78 15.31
C ALA A 589 -15.47 -14.76 14.89
N LEU A 590 -15.11 -15.79 14.11
CA LEU A 590 -16.02 -16.83 13.66
C LEU A 590 -16.47 -17.74 14.80
N GLY A 591 -15.56 -18.08 15.72
CA GLY A 591 -15.88 -18.86 16.92
C GLY A 591 -16.89 -18.17 17.83
N ILE A 592 -16.72 -16.85 18.03
CA ILE A 592 -17.72 -16.02 18.73
C ILE A 592 -19.05 -16.07 17.98
N ALA A 593 -19.07 -15.87 16.66
CA ALA A 593 -20.30 -15.89 15.88
C ALA A 593 -21.05 -17.23 15.97
N PHE A 594 -20.34 -18.36 15.84
CA PHE A 594 -20.93 -19.70 15.92
C PHE A 594 -21.50 -20.03 17.30
N PHE A 595 -20.80 -19.64 18.38
CA PHE A 595 -21.25 -19.89 19.74
C PHE A 595 -22.66 -19.31 19.99
N TYR A 596 -22.93 -18.14 19.42
CA TYR A 596 -24.24 -17.48 19.53
C TYR A 596 -25.26 -17.94 18.48
N GLY A 597 -24.83 -18.32 17.27
CA GLY A 597 -25.72 -18.93 16.26
C GLY A 597 -26.35 -20.23 16.75
N TYR A 598 -25.61 -21.04 17.49
CA TYR A 598 -26.11 -22.30 18.08
C TYR A 598 -27.12 -22.07 19.21
N ALA A 599 -26.94 -21.00 20.00
CA ALA A 599 -27.89 -20.60 21.06
C ALA A 599 -29.25 -20.15 20.51
N ARG A 600 -29.31 -19.62 19.27
CA ARG A 600 -30.54 -19.20 18.60
C ARG A 600 -31.47 -20.37 18.22
N ASN A 601 -30.92 -21.57 18.03
CA ASN A 601 -31.69 -22.80 17.76
C ASN A 601 -32.20 -23.50 19.05
N GLY A 602 -31.88 -22.96 20.24
CA GLY A 602 -32.44 -23.37 21.52
C GLY A 602 -33.56 -22.40 21.97
N PHE A 603 -34.51 -22.91 22.75
CA PHE A 603 -35.79 -22.29 23.15
C PHE A 603 -35.73 -20.96 23.95
N ALA A 604 -34.59 -20.26 24.00
CA ALA A 604 -34.38 -19.04 24.79
C ALA A 604 -33.83 -17.87 23.95
N ALA A 605 -34.33 -17.70 22.73
CA ALA A 605 -33.92 -16.63 21.81
C ALA A 605 -34.63 -15.29 22.09
N SER A 606 -34.62 -14.79 23.33
CA SER A 606 -35.23 -13.49 23.70
C SER A 606 -34.31 -12.46 24.35
N GLU A 607 -32.99 -12.70 24.47
CA GLU A 607 -32.03 -11.73 25.02
C GLU A 607 -30.80 -11.51 24.11
N THR A 608 -31.03 -11.19 22.84
CA THR A 608 -30.01 -11.12 21.78
C THR A 608 -29.30 -9.76 21.70
N GLY A 609 -28.44 -9.48 22.69
CA GLY A 609 -27.49 -8.35 22.69
C GLY A 609 -26.00 -8.75 22.76
N GLY A 610 -25.65 -9.82 23.49
CA GLY A 610 -24.26 -10.10 23.86
C GLY A 610 -23.30 -10.56 22.75
N ALA A 611 -23.81 -11.16 21.65
CA ALA A 611 -22.97 -11.69 20.57
C ALA A 611 -22.23 -10.58 19.79
N VAL A 612 -23.00 -9.55 19.45
CA VAL A 612 -22.49 -8.37 18.75
C VAL A 612 -21.49 -7.66 19.65
N GLU A 613 -21.81 -7.50 20.93
CA GLU A 613 -20.92 -6.86 21.91
C GLU A 613 -19.57 -7.59 22.07
N LEU A 614 -19.56 -8.92 22.15
CA LEU A 614 -18.32 -9.69 22.30
C LEU A 614 -17.45 -9.65 21.03
N LEU A 615 -18.07 -9.72 19.85
CA LEU A 615 -17.36 -9.58 18.57
C LEU A 615 -16.78 -8.15 18.41
N SER A 616 -17.55 -7.14 18.85
CA SER A 616 -17.10 -5.74 18.90
C SER A 616 -15.91 -5.57 19.83
N LEU A 617 -15.99 -6.20 21.01
CA LEU A 617 -14.93 -6.17 22.02
C LEU A 617 -13.65 -6.82 21.48
N TRP A 618 -13.75 -7.94 20.77
CA TRP A 618 -12.61 -8.59 20.12
C TRP A 618 -11.90 -7.64 19.16
N TRP A 619 -12.62 -7.04 18.21
CA TRP A 619 -12.02 -6.11 17.25
C TRP A 619 -11.53 -4.81 17.90
N ALA A 620 -12.17 -4.35 18.98
CA ALA A 620 -11.68 -3.24 19.79
C ALA A 620 -10.34 -3.56 20.46
N LEU A 621 -10.22 -4.76 21.03
CA LEU A 621 -8.97 -5.25 21.63
C LEU A 621 -7.87 -5.42 20.57
N VAL A 622 -8.19 -5.94 19.38
CA VAL A 622 -7.24 -6.04 18.25
C VAL A 622 -6.77 -4.65 17.81
N CYS A 623 -7.69 -3.70 17.60
CA CYS A 623 -7.34 -2.33 17.20
C CYS A 623 -6.50 -1.59 18.25
N ALA A 624 -6.89 -1.71 19.53
CA ALA A 624 -6.12 -1.16 20.65
C ALA A 624 -4.75 -1.83 20.79
N GLY A 625 -4.68 -3.14 20.56
CA GLY A 625 -3.45 -3.93 20.49
C GLY A 625 -2.51 -3.42 19.40
N LEU A 626 -3.01 -3.25 18.17
CA LEU A 626 -2.25 -2.70 17.04
C LEU A 626 -1.73 -1.28 17.35
N ALA A 627 -2.58 -0.42 17.92
CA ALA A 627 -2.18 0.93 18.33
C ALA A 627 -1.06 0.91 19.40
N CYS A 628 -1.23 0.11 20.46
CA CYS A 628 -0.22 -0.07 21.51
C CYS A 628 1.09 -0.64 20.96
N TYR A 629 0.98 -1.62 20.06
CA TYR A 629 2.11 -2.29 19.41
C TYR A 629 2.92 -1.31 18.55
N CYS A 630 2.23 -0.43 17.81
CA CYS A 630 2.83 0.63 17.01
C CYS A 630 3.49 1.72 17.87
N LEU A 631 2.86 2.13 18.98
CA LEU A 631 3.44 3.11 19.91
C LEU A 631 4.68 2.58 20.64
N ARG A 632 4.71 1.27 20.93
CA ARG A 632 5.81 0.59 21.62
C ARG A 632 6.82 -0.07 20.68
N GLU A 633 7.01 0.47 19.46
CA GLU A 633 8.00 -0.02 18.48
C GLU A 633 9.39 -0.25 19.12
N HIS A 634 9.81 0.64 20.02
CA HIS A 634 11.09 0.55 20.72
C HIS A 634 11.27 -0.69 21.62
N ARG A 635 10.20 -1.34 22.08
CA ARG A 635 10.27 -2.48 23.02
C ARG A 635 10.55 -3.80 22.34
N TRP A 636 10.10 -3.95 21.09
CA TRP A 636 10.19 -5.21 20.36
C TRP A 636 11.17 -5.13 19.18
N ARG A 637 11.44 -3.94 18.65
CA ARG A 637 12.48 -3.71 17.63
C ARG A 637 13.86 -4.05 18.20
N GLY A 638 14.70 -4.76 17.44
CA GLY A 638 16.03 -5.20 17.87
C GLY A 638 16.06 -6.40 18.83
N THR A 639 14.91 -6.96 19.19
CA THR A 639 14.87 -8.27 19.87
C THR A 639 15.04 -9.40 18.85
N ALA A 640 15.49 -10.58 19.29
CA ALA A 640 15.60 -11.77 18.43
C ALA A 640 14.26 -12.15 17.74
N ARG A 641 13.13 -11.70 18.29
CA ARG A 641 11.77 -11.91 17.73
C ARG A 641 11.20 -10.70 16.99
N GLY A 642 11.95 -9.60 16.81
CA GLY A 642 11.47 -8.35 16.23
C GLY A 642 10.82 -8.50 14.85
N LYS A 643 11.43 -9.28 13.94
CA LYS A 643 10.89 -9.56 12.61
C LYS A 643 9.59 -10.39 12.64
N VAL A 644 9.50 -11.35 13.57
CA VAL A 644 8.29 -12.18 13.75
C VAL A 644 7.15 -11.31 14.27
N ALA A 645 7.48 -10.39 15.16
CA ALA A 645 6.55 -9.47 15.77
C ALA A 645 5.99 -8.46 14.73
N GLU A 646 6.78 -8.02 13.74
CA GLU A 646 6.25 -7.31 12.55
C GLU A 646 5.22 -8.14 11.77
N GLY A 647 5.48 -9.45 11.60
CA GLY A 647 4.55 -10.38 10.96
C GLY A 647 3.19 -10.42 11.66
N TRP A 648 3.19 -10.55 12.99
CA TRP A 648 1.97 -10.49 13.81
C TRP A 648 1.18 -9.19 13.61
N PHE A 649 1.88 -8.06 13.61
CA PHE A 649 1.24 -6.75 13.41
C PHE A 649 0.54 -6.64 12.06
N TYR A 650 1.24 -6.96 10.97
CA TYR A 650 0.65 -6.88 9.63
C TYR A 650 -0.47 -7.91 9.43
N GLY A 651 -0.34 -9.09 10.03
CA GLY A 651 -1.33 -10.15 9.91
C GLY A 651 -2.63 -9.86 10.66
N PHE A 652 -2.58 -9.35 11.90
CA PHE A 652 -3.80 -8.93 12.60
C PHE A 652 -4.51 -7.75 11.92
N TYR A 653 -3.75 -6.81 11.35
CA TYR A 653 -4.35 -5.73 10.57
C TYR A 653 -5.02 -6.25 9.29
N ALA A 654 -4.33 -7.14 8.55
CA ALA A 654 -4.90 -7.79 7.36
C ALA A 654 -6.14 -8.65 7.71
N SER A 655 -6.16 -9.29 8.88
CA SER A 655 -7.33 -10.01 9.38
C SER A 655 -8.56 -9.11 9.45
N GLY A 656 -8.42 -7.90 9.99
CA GLY A 656 -9.52 -6.93 10.08
C GLY A 656 -10.04 -6.52 8.70
N LEU A 657 -9.13 -6.25 7.76
CA LEU A 657 -9.50 -5.88 6.39
C LEU A 657 -10.29 -6.99 5.69
N ILE A 658 -9.82 -8.23 5.84
CA ILE A 658 -10.46 -9.42 5.26
C ILE A 658 -11.84 -9.62 5.90
N PHE A 659 -11.91 -9.66 7.23
CA PHE A 659 -13.16 -9.84 7.96
C PHE A 659 -14.22 -8.85 7.48
N GLU A 660 -13.85 -7.57 7.45
CA GLU A 660 -14.76 -6.50 7.06
C GLU A 660 -15.29 -6.62 5.63
N MET A 661 -14.43 -7.01 4.68
CA MET A 661 -14.83 -7.22 3.29
C MET A 661 -15.83 -8.37 3.16
N PHE A 662 -15.62 -9.47 3.90
CA PHE A 662 -16.50 -10.65 3.86
C PHE A 662 -17.81 -10.46 4.64
N THR A 663 -17.80 -9.69 5.73
CA THR A 663 -19.00 -9.46 6.54
C THR A 663 -19.90 -8.35 6.02
N LEU A 664 -19.49 -7.57 5.01
CA LEU A 664 -20.28 -6.42 4.58
C LEU A 664 -21.68 -6.81 4.09
N ALA A 665 -21.81 -7.75 3.16
CA ALA A 665 -23.12 -8.17 2.66
C ALA A 665 -23.99 -8.88 3.72
N PRO A 666 -23.46 -9.85 4.49
CA PRO A 666 -24.21 -10.50 5.57
C PRO A 666 -24.60 -9.55 6.71
N ALA A 667 -23.72 -8.62 7.13
CA ALA A 667 -23.98 -7.75 8.27
C ALA A 667 -25.17 -6.81 8.04
N TYR A 668 -25.32 -6.29 6.82
CA TYR A 668 -26.48 -5.45 6.51
C TYR A 668 -27.76 -6.28 6.24
N SER A 669 -27.66 -7.50 5.70
CA SER A 669 -28.81 -8.41 5.53
C SER A 669 -29.34 -8.93 6.87
N LEU A 670 -28.45 -9.22 7.83
CA LEU A 670 -28.85 -9.63 9.17
C LEU A 670 -29.54 -8.50 9.93
N ALA A 671 -29.14 -7.24 9.67
CA ALA A 671 -29.72 -6.06 10.28
C ALA A 671 -31.15 -5.77 9.77
N SER A 672 -31.43 -6.03 8.49
CA SER A 672 -32.79 -5.88 7.94
C SER A 672 -33.76 -6.90 8.53
N ASP A 673 -33.30 -8.13 8.79
CA ASP A 673 -34.14 -9.21 9.31
C ASP A 673 -34.42 -9.08 10.82
N MET A 674 -33.55 -8.40 11.58
CA MET A 674 -33.65 -8.26 13.04
C MET A 674 -34.34 -6.97 13.51
N GLY A 675 -34.71 -6.05 12.62
CA GLY A 675 -35.49 -4.85 12.98
C GLY A 675 -34.81 -3.92 14.00
N LEU A 676 -33.49 -3.98 14.16
CA LEU A 676 -32.70 -3.16 15.08
C LEU A 676 -31.96 -2.06 14.29
N PRO A 677 -32.53 -0.85 14.16
CA PRO A 677 -31.88 0.23 13.42
C PRO A 677 -30.79 0.83 14.30
N GLY A 678 -29.53 0.55 13.97
CA GLY A 678 -28.39 1.36 14.42
C GLY A 678 -27.22 0.60 15.03
N LEU A 679 -27.44 -0.48 15.78
CA LEU A 679 -26.36 -1.19 16.50
C LEU A 679 -25.63 -2.26 15.67
N ALA A 680 -26.17 -2.69 14.52
CA ALA A 680 -25.71 -3.89 13.81
C ALA A 680 -24.56 -3.68 12.80
N THR A 681 -24.11 -2.46 12.51
CA THR A 681 -23.02 -2.20 11.55
C THR A 681 -21.93 -1.27 12.08
N GLY A 682 -22.26 -0.40 13.03
CA GLY A 682 -21.31 0.55 13.59
C GLY A 682 -20.18 -0.12 14.39
N TYR A 683 -20.41 -1.29 14.96
CA TYR A 683 -19.47 -1.89 15.90
C TYR A 683 -18.10 -2.25 15.31
N LEU A 684 -18.03 -2.65 14.04
CA LEU A 684 -16.77 -2.95 13.37
C LEU A 684 -15.94 -1.68 13.10
N GLY A 685 -16.59 -0.53 12.93
CA GLY A 685 -15.93 0.76 12.70
C GLY A 685 -15.62 1.54 13.98
N LEU A 686 -16.36 1.32 15.07
CA LEU A 686 -16.13 1.99 16.35
C LEU A 686 -14.74 1.71 16.94
N ALA A 687 -14.35 0.45 16.93
CA ALA A 687 -13.05 -0.03 17.40
C ALA A 687 -11.86 0.70 16.72
N PRO A 688 -11.76 0.71 15.38
CA PRO A 688 -10.69 1.43 14.71
C PRO A 688 -10.81 2.95 14.87
N ALA A 689 -12.02 3.51 14.96
CA ALA A 689 -12.21 4.94 15.25
C ALA A 689 -11.60 5.32 16.61
N LEU A 690 -11.94 4.60 17.68
CA LEU A 690 -11.39 4.83 19.01
C LEU A 690 -9.86 4.67 19.03
N ALA A 691 -9.33 3.69 18.30
CA ALA A 691 -7.89 3.49 18.17
C ALA A 691 -7.20 4.66 17.44
N VAL A 692 -7.78 5.16 16.34
CA VAL A 692 -7.30 6.36 15.63
C VAL A 692 -7.29 7.57 16.55
N VAL A 693 -8.37 7.76 17.31
CA VAL A 693 -8.54 8.83 18.28
C VAL A 693 -7.48 8.78 19.38
N ALA A 694 -7.26 7.60 19.97
CA ALA A 694 -6.21 7.39 20.96
C ALA A 694 -4.81 7.64 20.39
N LEU A 695 -4.54 7.17 19.17
CA LEU A 695 -3.27 7.39 18.48
C LEU A 695 -3.04 8.87 18.18
N ALA A 696 -4.04 9.58 17.64
CA ALA A 696 -3.95 11.01 17.38
C ALA A 696 -3.66 11.80 18.67
N PHE A 697 -4.32 11.44 19.78
CA PHE A 697 -4.09 12.07 21.08
C PHE A 697 -2.68 11.83 21.64
N TRP A 698 -2.13 10.63 21.47
CA TRP A 698 -0.79 10.27 21.93
C TRP A 698 0.32 10.85 21.05
N LEU A 699 0.14 10.81 19.73
CA LEU A 699 1.08 11.33 18.75
C LEU A 699 1.09 12.87 18.73
N GLY A 700 -0.02 13.50 19.10
CA GLY A 700 -0.16 14.94 19.25
C GLY A 700 0.45 15.54 20.53
N LYS A 701 1.04 14.74 21.44
CA LYS A 701 1.62 15.26 22.71
C LYS A 701 2.70 16.34 22.51
N GLY A 702 3.38 16.36 21.36
CA GLY A 702 4.39 17.38 21.01
C GLY A 702 3.86 18.60 20.24
N ALA A 703 2.58 18.61 19.82
CA ALA A 703 1.93 19.78 19.23
C ALA A 703 1.09 20.47 20.32
N GLY A 704 1.26 21.77 20.54
CA GLY A 704 0.66 22.50 21.67
C GLY A 704 -0.84 22.20 21.93
N ARG A 705 -1.29 22.39 23.18
CA ARG A 705 -2.66 22.12 23.68
C ARG A 705 -3.83 22.41 22.71
N PRO A 706 -3.88 23.55 21.98
CA PRO A 706 -4.98 23.83 21.03
C PRO A 706 -4.98 22.97 19.75
N ALA A 707 -3.82 22.60 19.19
CA ALA A 707 -3.74 21.70 18.03
C ALA A 707 -4.30 20.31 18.38
N ARG A 708 -4.04 19.89 19.63
CA ARG A 708 -4.56 18.65 20.20
C ARG A 708 -6.09 18.69 20.26
N LEU A 709 -6.67 19.72 20.87
CA LEU A 709 -8.13 19.93 20.95
C LEU A 709 -8.79 19.95 19.56
N LEU A 710 -8.14 20.51 18.54
CA LEU A 710 -8.65 20.54 17.16
C LEU A 710 -8.58 19.18 16.47
N THR A 711 -7.56 18.35 16.75
CA THR A 711 -7.59 16.93 16.37
C THR A 711 -8.65 16.15 17.14
N MET A 712 -9.00 16.57 18.37
CA MET A 712 -10.12 15.99 19.13
C MET A 712 -11.48 16.39 18.56
N ALA A 713 -11.61 17.57 17.95
CA ALA A 713 -12.84 18.00 17.28
C ALA A 713 -13.17 17.16 16.04
N GLY A 714 -12.20 16.44 15.46
CA GLY A 714 -12.44 15.44 14.42
C GLY A 714 -12.97 14.10 14.94
N MET A 715 -12.96 13.86 16.25
CA MET A 715 -13.39 12.60 16.87
C MET A 715 -14.87 12.27 16.62
N PRO A 716 -15.83 13.20 16.78
CA PRO A 716 -17.23 12.93 16.48
C PRO A 716 -17.45 12.60 15.00
N LEU A 717 -16.66 13.21 14.12
CA LEU A 717 -16.77 13.01 12.69
C LEU A 717 -16.14 11.68 12.23
N VAL A 718 -14.99 11.29 12.78
CA VAL A 718 -14.38 9.97 12.54
C VAL A 718 -15.26 8.87 13.14
N PHE A 719 -15.86 9.12 14.29
CA PHE A 719 -16.83 8.23 14.92
C PHE A 719 -18.08 8.05 14.06
N ALA A 720 -18.68 9.15 13.59
CA ALA A 720 -19.82 9.11 12.68
C ALA A 720 -19.46 8.44 11.35
N LEU A 721 -18.30 8.77 10.78
CA LEU A 721 -17.80 8.15 9.55
C LEU A 721 -17.66 6.64 9.73
N SER A 722 -17.07 6.19 10.84
CA SER A 722 -16.84 4.75 11.06
C SER A 722 -18.12 4.01 11.47
N TRP A 723 -19.13 4.73 11.97
CA TRP A 723 -20.44 4.14 12.24
C TRP A 723 -21.17 3.70 10.96
N TYR A 724 -21.11 4.54 9.91
CA TYR A 724 -21.81 4.29 8.65
C TYR A 724 -20.93 3.66 7.57
N LEU A 725 -19.63 3.92 7.63
CA LEU A 725 -18.59 3.41 6.72
C LEU A 725 -17.48 2.78 7.57
N PRO A 726 -17.72 1.61 8.19
CA PRO A 726 -16.73 0.97 9.06
C PRO A 726 -15.38 0.78 8.35
N GLY A 727 -15.39 0.51 7.03
CA GLY A 727 -14.16 0.27 6.27
C GLY A 727 -13.35 1.53 6.05
N ALA A 728 -14.01 2.70 6.03
CA ALA A 728 -13.30 3.97 6.04
C ALA A 728 -12.60 4.20 7.40
N GLY A 729 -13.21 3.78 8.51
CA GLY A 729 -12.61 3.82 9.84
C GLY A 729 -11.35 2.94 9.93
N LEU A 730 -11.46 1.70 9.47
CA LEU A 730 -10.32 0.76 9.44
C LEU A 730 -9.22 1.20 8.47
N ALA A 731 -9.59 1.81 7.33
CA ALA A 731 -8.62 2.41 6.41
C ALA A 731 -7.90 3.61 7.03
N LEU A 732 -8.60 4.49 7.76
CA LEU A 732 -7.98 5.59 8.49
C LEU A 732 -6.99 5.07 9.54
N LEU A 733 -7.37 4.03 10.31
CA LEU A 733 -6.46 3.36 11.23
C LEU A 733 -5.21 2.84 10.49
N GLY A 734 -5.40 2.12 9.39
CA GLY A 734 -4.30 1.62 8.56
C GLY A 734 -3.36 2.71 8.07
N LEU A 735 -3.91 3.81 7.56
CA LEU A 735 -3.14 4.95 7.07
C LEU A 735 -2.32 5.61 8.18
N THR A 736 -2.87 5.73 9.40
CA THR A 736 -2.12 6.25 10.55
C THR A 736 -1.01 5.33 11.00
N LEU A 737 -1.31 4.02 11.12
CA LEU A 737 -0.34 2.99 11.48
C LEU A 737 0.80 2.92 10.46
N ALA A 738 0.47 2.92 9.17
CA ALA A 738 1.43 2.86 8.08
C ALA A 738 2.35 4.09 8.05
N ARG A 739 1.80 5.29 8.29
CA ARG A 739 2.60 6.52 8.41
C ARG A 739 3.55 6.48 9.59
N ARG A 740 3.10 6.01 10.76
CA ARG A 740 3.96 5.88 11.96
C ARG A 740 5.06 4.84 11.75
N MET A 741 4.74 3.72 11.12
CA MET A 741 5.72 2.70 10.78
C MET A 741 6.66 3.11 9.66
N GLY A 742 6.30 4.11 8.85
CA GLY A 742 7.06 4.51 7.66
C GLY A 742 6.94 3.49 6.53
N SER A 743 5.88 2.69 6.50
CA SER A 743 5.67 1.63 5.51
C SER A 743 4.78 2.11 4.37
N VAL A 744 5.40 2.38 3.21
CA VAL A 744 4.69 2.79 1.98
C VAL A 744 3.86 1.63 1.42
N VAL A 745 4.33 0.39 1.59
CA VAL A 745 3.62 -0.82 1.14
C VAL A 745 2.28 -0.94 1.85
N MET A 746 2.27 -0.75 3.18
CA MET A 746 1.04 -0.77 3.96
C MET A 746 0.08 0.36 3.53
N GLN A 747 0.57 1.58 3.27
CA GLN A 747 -0.28 2.66 2.76
C GLN A 747 -0.95 2.30 1.43
N GLY A 748 -0.20 1.69 0.51
CA GLY A 748 -0.73 1.23 -0.78
C GLY A 748 -1.83 0.19 -0.62
N PHE A 749 -1.61 -0.84 0.21
CA PHE A 749 -2.63 -1.86 0.49
C PHE A 749 -3.90 -1.27 1.12
N VAL A 750 -3.76 -0.31 2.04
CA VAL A 750 -4.91 0.32 2.70
C VAL A 750 -5.73 1.17 1.71
N LEU A 751 -5.07 1.88 0.79
CA LEU A 751 -5.77 2.65 -0.25
C LEU A 751 -6.45 1.76 -1.28
N ALA A 752 -5.80 0.66 -1.67
CA ALA A 752 -6.42 -0.35 -2.54
C ALA A 752 -7.64 -0.99 -1.87
N TYR A 753 -7.55 -1.32 -0.58
CA TYR A 753 -8.67 -1.80 0.22
C TYR A 753 -9.79 -0.76 0.27
N LEU A 754 -9.49 0.50 0.57
CA LEU A 754 -10.50 1.56 0.65
C LEU A 754 -11.23 1.73 -0.70
N PHE A 755 -10.50 1.68 -1.81
CA PHE A 755 -11.10 1.72 -3.14
C PHE A 755 -12.05 0.53 -3.37
N ALA A 756 -11.59 -0.70 -3.12
CA ALA A 756 -12.41 -1.91 -3.28
C ALA A 756 -13.65 -1.89 -2.36
N TYR A 757 -13.48 -1.45 -1.11
CA TYR A 757 -14.57 -1.27 -0.16
C TYR A 757 -15.61 -0.26 -0.67
N MET A 758 -15.19 0.89 -1.21
CA MET A 758 -16.13 1.90 -1.71
C MET A 758 -16.91 1.41 -2.94
N VAL A 759 -16.27 0.63 -3.82
CA VAL A 759 -16.94 -0.02 -4.95
C VAL A 759 -18.02 -0.99 -4.42
N PHE A 760 -17.67 -1.85 -3.47
CA PHE A 760 -18.60 -2.82 -2.91
C PHE A 760 -19.74 -2.12 -2.12
N TYR A 761 -19.44 -1.09 -1.34
CA TYR A 761 -20.42 -0.30 -0.58
C TYR A 761 -21.43 0.40 -1.51
N TYR A 762 -20.99 0.91 -2.67
CA TYR A 762 -21.89 1.53 -3.64
C TYR A 762 -22.95 0.53 -4.13
N TYR A 763 -22.57 -0.71 -4.45
CA TYR A 763 -23.47 -1.75 -4.97
C TYR A 763 -24.25 -2.52 -3.90
N SER A 764 -23.88 -2.41 -2.62
CA SER A 764 -24.64 -3.04 -1.55
C SER A 764 -26.08 -2.50 -1.49
N LEU A 765 -27.07 -3.34 -1.76
CA LEU A 765 -28.49 -2.96 -1.76
C LEU A 765 -29.05 -2.70 -0.37
N ALA A 766 -28.27 -3.04 0.67
CA ALA A 766 -28.77 -3.02 2.02
C ALA A 766 -28.85 -1.62 2.65
N VAL A 767 -28.25 -0.61 2.01
CA VAL A 767 -28.43 0.81 2.37
C VAL A 767 -28.96 1.56 1.14
N PRO A 768 -30.09 2.27 1.25
CA PRO A 768 -30.66 3.04 0.13
C PRO A 768 -29.74 4.20 -0.27
N PHE A 769 -29.79 4.60 -1.55
CA PHE A 769 -28.94 5.67 -2.09
C PHE A 769 -29.13 7.03 -1.40
N SER A 770 -30.33 7.34 -0.90
CA SER A 770 -30.59 8.55 -0.12
C SER A 770 -29.76 8.61 1.17
N GLN A 771 -29.75 7.52 1.93
CA GLN A 771 -28.95 7.43 3.15
C GLN A 771 -27.45 7.46 2.83
N LYS A 772 -27.01 6.70 1.82
CA LYS A 772 -25.61 6.76 1.34
C LYS A 772 -25.19 8.20 0.98
N SER A 773 -26.05 8.92 0.25
CA SER A 773 -25.81 10.32 -0.12
C SER A 773 -25.64 11.21 1.11
N ILE A 774 -26.58 11.18 2.05
CA ILE A 774 -26.55 12.03 3.25
C ILE A 774 -25.28 11.75 4.06
N TYR A 775 -24.95 10.48 4.30
CA TYR A 775 -23.76 10.11 5.07
C TYR A 775 -22.47 10.56 4.39
N LEU A 776 -22.33 10.32 3.09
CA LEU A 776 -21.14 10.71 2.33
C LEU A 776 -21.00 12.24 2.18
N MET A 777 -22.09 12.97 1.94
CA MET A 777 -22.06 14.43 1.84
C MET A 777 -21.79 15.09 3.19
N ALA A 778 -22.46 14.66 4.27
CA ALA A 778 -22.28 15.23 5.59
C ALA A 778 -20.87 14.98 6.13
N THR A 779 -20.35 13.76 5.95
CA THR A 779 -18.96 13.43 6.31
C THR A 779 -17.96 14.20 5.44
N GLY A 780 -18.22 14.31 4.14
CA GLY A 780 -17.41 15.11 3.21
C GLY A 780 -17.29 16.58 3.62
N LEU A 781 -18.43 17.23 3.87
CA LEU A 781 -18.49 18.63 4.32
C LEU A 781 -17.82 18.83 5.68
N GLY A 782 -18.06 17.92 6.63
CA GLY A 782 -17.43 18.00 7.95
C GLY A 782 -15.91 17.87 7.88
N LEU A 783 -15.38 16.97 7.04
CA LEU A 783 -13.93 16.82 6.84
C LEU A 783 -13.32 18.06 6.16
N LEU A 784 -14.00 18.63 5.16
CA LEU A 784 -13.57 19.85 4.49
C LEU A 784 -13.55 21.06 5.45
N ALA A 785 -14.59 21.22 6.28
CA ALA A 785 -14.66 22.26 7.30
C ALA A 785 -13.50 22.12 8.30
N LEU A 786 -13.23 20.91 8.77
CA LEU A 786 -12.13 20.63 9.69
C LEU A 786 -10.76 20.93 9.05
N ALA A 787 -10.57 20.56 7.78
CA ALA A 787 -9.34 20.88 7.03
C ALA A 787 -9.12 22.40 6.89
N LEU A 788 -10.20 23.16 6.68
CA LEU A 788 -10.15 24.61 6.56
C LEU A 788 -9.86 25.30 7.90
N ILE A 789 -10.51 24.85 8.99
CA ILE A 789 -10.24 25.36 10.35
C ILE A 789 -8.77 25.11 10.73
N LEU A 790 -8.25 23.90 10.45
CA LEU A 790 -6.84 23.56 10.69
C LEU A 790 -5.88 24.46 9.90
N ARG A 791 -6.24 24.83 8.66
CA ARG A 791 -5.45 25.75 7.83
C ARG A 791 -5.44 27.16 8.41
N LEU A 792 -6.61 27.72 8.73
CA LEU A 792 -6.73 29.07 9.30
C LEU A 792 -5.99 29.18 10.63
N TRP A 793 -6.08 28.14 11.46
CA TRP A 793 -5.38 28.08 12.73
C TRP A 793 -3.86 28.09 12.57
N GLN A 794 -3.32 27.25 11.67
CA GLN A 794 -1.89 27.23 11.37
C GLN A 794 -1.38 28.57 10.81
N ALA A 795 -2.17 29.22 9.95
CA ALA A 795 -1.82 30.54 9.43
C ALA A 795 -1.73 31.58 10.57
N LYS A 796 -2.69 31.55 11.51
CA LYS A 796 -2.70 32.44 12.68
C LYS A 796 -1.54 32.17 13.65
N THR A 797 -1.18 30.90 13.87
CA THR A 797 -0.02 30.58 14.72
C THR A 797 1.29 30.99 14.07
N ALA A 798 1.45 30.77 12.76
CA ALA A 798 2.63 31.20 12.04
C ALA A 798 2.78 32.73 12.05
N ALA A 799 1.67 33.46 11.88
CA ALA A 799 1.68 34.93 11.97
C ALA A 799 2.04 35.43 13.38
N ARG A 800 1.63 34.72 14.45
CA ARG A 800 2.02 35.04 15.83
C ARG A 800 3.48 34.72 16.11
N GLU A 801 3.98 33.57 15.66
CA GLU A 801 5.39 33.20 15.78
C GLU A 801 6.28 34.22 15.05
N ALA A 802 5.87 34.67 13.85
CA ALA A 802 6.57 35.71 13.07
C ALA A 802 6.46 37.13 13.64
N ALA A 803 5.49 37.40 14.52
CA ALA A 803 5.36 38.68 15.22
C ALA A 803 6.11 38.71 16.57
N HIS A 804 6.50 37.53 17.09
CA HIS A 804 7.28 37.37 18.31
C HIS A 804 8.79 37.17 18.04
N ALA A 805 9.14 36.70 16.85
CA ALA A 805 10.51 36.71 16.32
C ALA A 805 10.82 38.07 15.70
#